data_AF-L8HC62-F1
#
_entry.id   AF-L8HC62-F1
#
_cell.length_a   1.000
_cell.length_b   1.000
_cell.length_c   1.000
_cell.angle_alpha   90.00
_cell.angle_beta   90.00
_cell.angle_gamma   90.00
#
_symmetry.space_group_name_H-M   'P 1'
#
loop_
_entity.id
_entity.type
_entity.pdbx_description
1 polymer ?
#
loop_
_entity_poly.entity_id
_entity_poly.type
_entity_poly.pdbx_seq_one_letter_code
_entity_poly.pdbx_strand_id
1 'polypeptide(L)'
;MQHDRDTISQFLLTHKCYDIMPGTGKIVVLDTALPVKAAFVALIDNDVKSAPLWDSEAGDYVGMITVSDFRNILRHFHAASPGADLAPLLEEHEIRIMGGSMSDALITVRPEESLHGAALALLQHRIHRLPIMDPVDRTILHIITHRKINNFLVKNLAGAVGLLAMSIEELGIGTFAGVVTVGAETPVIGVLDLLARHNISAVPVVDERGVALGVYANSDIVDIARRRTFSDLDRPVSDILLRRSTQRVIHSCHPKDPLQLVLQRFNKTKVHRLIATDSQGRVLGIVSLSDILKAFLLPHTATATAQPRPDLLPALADQHQQMPHMDEHSASANSPSETAQLAAAPAPASKLKFNVNAPAFKPSFNVNAPVFKPKAAAPATAAPEEPKATEEEAAPVSSSTTTTTATPEPAAAATVTTPVAAEPEEPAHGEEEGEEASAVPETTSDAPRKVIDPRDHLSIVLIGHVGSSRGKWTKGRSRSMRRRPRKKLAGADERAKGKTVEVGRAHFTTETRRFTILDAPGHKNYVPNMIGGAACADVGILVISARINEFEAGFDKGGQTREHTMLAKTLGVSRLVVVINKMDDKSVMWSKERYDSILQKLQPFLKQVGFGPKDVSMLPISGITGANLLQPLDASVCDWYQGPSLVQVLDGLRPPKRDPAAALRIPILDRIKDAGKVFIEGKVESGTVRVGQKVVVMPTKQAGVVLSVASDFAPDLDGAAAGEYVRIVVSGVSDDQIRAGFVVCDAEHPIVAVPQFEAQLAVIDLLEHKPIISPGYTAVFHAHTAVEECTIKLILGTIDKKTGEVSKQKPKFVKKGAFVSARIQLTQPVCLDTYKDFPQLGRFTLRDEGKTIAIGKVTRLPGARPGAK
;
A
#
# COMPACT_ATOMS: atom_id res chain seq x y z
N MET A 1 -32.57 -16.06 -30.10
CA MET A 1 -32.34 -16.85 -28.87
C MET A 1 -31.42 -18.04 -29.07
N GLN A 2 -31.80 -19.12 -29.77
CA GLN A 2 -30.90 -20.29 -29.86
C GLN A 2 -29.64 -19.97 -30.65
N HIS A 3 -29.79 -19.37 -31.85
CA HIS A 3 -28.68 -18.86 -32.65
C HIS A 3 -27.71 -17.96 -31.85
N ASP A 4 -28.22 -17.04 -31.03
CA ASP A 4 -27.44 -16.22 -30.09
C ASP A 4 -26.59 -17.05 -29.12
N ARG A 5 -27.16 -18.11 -28.51
CA ARG A 5 -26.47 -19.03 -27.61
C ARG A 5 -25.43 -19.87 -28.34
N ASP A 6 -25.75 -20.32 -29.55
CA ASP A 6 -24.82 -21.06 -30.40
C ASP A 6 -23.62 -20.19 -30.77
N THR A 7 -23.85 -18.90 -31.12
CA THR A 7 -22.81 -17.91 -31.35
C THR A 7 -21.96 -17.63 -30.11
N ILE A 8 -22.56 -17.48 -28.93
CA ILE A 8 -21.82 -17.33 -27.66
C ILE A 8 -20.96 -18.58 -27.37
N SER A 9 -21.49 -19.77 -27.63
CA SER A 9 -20.82 -21.04 -27.38
C SER A 9 -19.65 -21.25 -28.35
N GLN A 10 -19.83 -20.98 -29.65
CA GLN A 10 -18.76 -20.99 -30.64
C GLN A 10 -17.69 -19.92 -30.36
N PHE A 11 -18.08 -18.75 -29.87
CA PHE A 11 -17.14 -17.72 -29.42
C PHE A 11 -16.29 -18.20 -28.23
N LEU A 12 -16.86 -18.95 -27.28
CA LEU A 12 -16.12 -19.53 -26.16
C LEU A 12 -15.30 -20.78 -26.53
N LEU A 13 -15.66 -21.50 -27.60
CA LEU A 13 -14.88 -22.62 -28.14
C LEU A 13 -13.65 -22.15 -28.90
N THR A 14 -13.74 -21.01 -29.60
CA THR A 14 -12.64 -20.44 -30.40
C THR A 14 -11.60 -19.67 -29.58
N HIS A 15 -11.96 -19.14 -28.40
CA HIS A 15 -11.04 -18.42 -27.51
C HIS A 15 -10.49 -19.33 -26.40
N LYS A 16 -9.23 -19.10 -26.04
CA LYS A 16 -8.43 -19.90 -25.10
C LYS A 16 -8.43 -19.33 -23.68
N CYS A 17 -8.09 -20.16 -22.71
CA CYS A 17 -7.86 -19.77 -21.33
C CYS A 17 -6.74 -18.72 -21.19
N TYR A 18 -5.76 -18.71 -22.11
CA TYR A 18 -4.75 -17.65 -22.22
C TYR A 18 -5.35 -16.26 -22.52
N ASP A 19 -6.36 -16.15 -23.38
CA ASP A 19 -6.91 -14.86 -23.86
C ASP A 19 -7.59 -14.03 -22.76
N ILE A 20 -7.91 -14.66 -21.63
CA ILE A 20 -8.53 -14.03 -20.45
C ILE A 20 -7.52 -13.70 -19.34
N MET A 21 -6.24 -14.05 -19.53
CA MET A 21 -5.16 -13.74 -18.59
C MET A 21 -4.70 -12.27 -18.75
N PRO A 22 -4.67 -11.48 -17.67
CA PRO A 22 -4.03 -10.17 -17.69
C PRO A 22 -2.51 -10.32 -17.75
N GLY A 23 -1.83 -9.48 -18.53
CA GLY A 23 -0.37 -9.50 -18.69
C GLY A 23 0.44 -9.29 -17.40
N THR A 24 -0.20 -8.88 -16.30
CA THR A 24 0.33 -9.07 -14.94
C THR A 24 -0.79 -9.58 -14.02
N GLY A 25 -0.44 -10.52 -13.12
CA GLY A 25 -1.36 -11.11 -12.17
C GLY A 25 -0.69 -11.36 -10.82
N LYS A 26 -1.48 -11.36 -9.75
CA LYS A 26 -1.05 -11.75 -8.40
C LYS A 26 -1.75 -13.05 -8.02
N ILE A 27 -0.96 -14.02 -7.57
CA ILE A 27 -1.42 -15.29 -7.04
C ILE A 27 -0.83 -15.42 -5.64
N VAL A 28 -1.60 -16.04 -4.74
CA VAL A 28 -1.16 -16.37 -3.39
C VAL A 28 -1.38 -17.87 -3.27
N VAL A 29 -0.28 -18.59 -3.06
CA VAL A 29 -0.26 -20.00 -2.70
C VAL A 29 -0.01 -20.08 -1.20
N LEU A 30 -0.62 -21.04 -0.52
CA LEU A 30 -0.41 -21.29 0.91
C LEU A 30 0.07 -22.73 1.12
N ASP A 31 0.96 -22.92 2.09
CA ASP A 31 1.45 -24.24 2.49
C ASP A 31 0.42 -24.98 3.34
N THR A 32 0.30 -26.30 3.20
CA THR A 32 -0.64 -27.13 3.99
C THR A 32 -0.28 -27.20 5.48
N ALA A 33 0.98 -26.96 5.87
CA ALA A 33 1.41 -26.85 7.26
C ALA A 33 1.19 -25.44 7.87
N LEU A 34 0.64 -24.48 7.12
CA LEU A 34 0.38 -23.14 7.66
C LEU A 34 -0.80 -23.18 8.67
N PRO A 35 -0.70 -22.53 9.85
CA PRO A 35 -1.81 -22.42 10.79
C PRO A 35 -3.02 -21.72 10.18
N VAL A 36 -4.23 -22.18 10.50
CA VAL A 36 -5.48 -21.75 9.85
C VAL A 36 -5.75 -20.25 10.00
N LYS A 37 -5.49 -19.65 11.17
CA LYS A 37 -5.57 -18.19 11.37
C LYS A 37 -4.53 -17.43 10.56
N ALA A 38 -3.32 -17.98 10.39
CA ALA A 38 -2.29 -17.38 9.54
C ALA A 38 -2.69 -17.44 8.06
N ALA A 39 -3.29 -18.54 7.59
CA ALA A 39 -3.88 -18.68 6.26
C ALA A 39 -5.01 -17.65 6.03
N PHE A 40 -5.91 -17.47 7.00
CA PHE A 40 -6.98 -16.46 6.94
C PHE A 40 -6.42 -15.04 6.85
N VAL A 41 -5.45 -14.68 7.70
CA VAL A 41 -4.77 -13.37 7.66
C VAL A 41 -4.05 -13.18 6.33
N ALA A 42 -3.32 -14.18 5.83
CA ALA A 42 -2.63 -14.10 4.54
C ALA A 42 -3.59 -13.83 3.37
N LEU A 43 -4.77 -14.44 3.36
CA LEU A 43 -5.78 -14.21 2.33
C LEU A 43 -6.40 -12.80 2.42
N ILE A 44 -6.67 -12.32 3.64
CA ILE A 44 -7.21 -10.97 3.91
C ILE A 44 -6.22 -9.86 3.57
N ASP A 45 -4.96 -9.99 3.99
CA ASP A 45 -3.90 -8.99 3.78
C ASP A 45 -3.47 -8.89 2.32
N ASN A 46 -3.67 -9.95 1.54
CA ASN A 46 -3.40 -9.98 0.12
C ASN A 46 -4.59 -9.60 -0.79
N ASP A 47 -5.78 -9.39 -0.20
CA ASP A 47 -7.09 -9.17 -0.84
C ASP A 47 -7.53 -10.29 -1.81
N VAL A 48 -7.31 -11.56 -1.42
CA VAL A 48 -7.68 -12.73 -2.23
C VAL A 48 -8.68 -13.61 -1.49
N LYS A 49 -9.79 -13.95 -2.16
CA LYS A 49 -10.87 -14.79 -1.59
C LYS A 49 -10.65 -16.31 -1.74
N SER A 50 -9.44 -16.73 -2.10
CA SER A 50 -9.00 -18.14 -2.20
C SER A 50 -7.50 -18.23 -2.46
N ALA A 51 -6.87 -19.35 -2.10
CA ALA A 51 -5.51 -19.71 -2.53
C ALA A 51 -5.46 -21.18 -2.96
N PRO A 52 -4.61 -21.56 -3.92
CA PRO A 52 -4.15 -22.94 -4.04
C PRO A 52 -3.38 -23.34 -2.77
N LEU A 53 -3.55 -24.60 -2.39
CA LEU A 53 -2.79 -25.25 -1.33
C LEU A 53 -1.64 -26.03 -1.96
N TRP A 54 -0.41 -25.70 -1.57
CA TRP A 54 0.80 -26.43 -1.90
C TRP A 54 1.19 -27.30 -0.72
N ASP A 55 1.52 -28.56 -0.98
CA ASP A 55 2.03 -29.47 0.02
C ASP A 55 3.54 -29.63 -0.17
N SER A 56 4.33 -29.16 0.80
CA SER A 56 5.79 -29.23 0.76
C SER A 56 6.35 -30.63 1.09
N GLU A 57 5.54 -31.56 1.59
CA GLU A 57 5.92 -32.96 1.79
C GLU A 57 5.65 -33.78 0.52
N ALA A 58 4.54 -33.52 -0.19
CA ALA A 58 4.20 -34.17 -1.46
C ALA A 58 4.85 -33.51 -2.70
N GLY A 59 5.24 -32.23 -2.62
CA GLY A 59 5.82 -31.47 -3.74
C GLY A 59 4.82 -31.11 -4.85
N ASP A 60 3.53 -30.96 -4.51
CA ASP A 60 2.45 -30.72 -5.47
C ASP A 60 1.31 -29.87 -4.87
N TYR A 61 0.40 -29.40 -5.72
CA TYR A 61 -0.81 -28.69 -5.32
C TYR A 61 -1.95 -29.67 -4.99
N VAL A 62 -2.25 -29.83 -3.70
CA VAL A 62 -3.26 -30.78 -3.20
C VAL A 62 -4.69 -30.26 -3.37
N GLY A 63 -4.92 -28.93 -3.33
CA GLY A 63 -6.28 -28.39 -3.39
C GLY A 63 -6.38 -26.87 -3.45
N MET A 64 -7.57 -26.34 -3.09
CA MET A 64 -7.88 -24.91 -3.03
C MET A 64 -8.61 -24.59 -1.73
N ILE A 65 -8.10 -23.63 -0.96
CA ILE A 65 -8.85 -23.06 0.18
C ILE A 65 -9.67 -21.84 -0.29
N THR A 66 -10.94 -21.79 0.10
CA THR A 66 -11.92 -20.79 -0.32
C THR A 66 -12.78 -20.28 0.85
N VAL A 67 -13.61 -19.27 0.61
CA VAL A 67 -14.55 -18.75 1.62
C VAL A 67 -15.69 -19.73 1.97
N SER A 68 -15.94 -20.76 1.15
CA SER A 68 -16.85 -21.84 1.53
C SER A 68 -16.23 -22.74 2.60
N ASP A 69 -14.91 -22.92 2.55
CA ASP A 69 -14.16 -23.70 3.54
C ASP A 69 -14.04 -22.89 4.83
N PHE A 70 -13.76 -21.58 4.74
CA PHE A 70 -13.82 -20.67 5.90
C PHE A 70 -15.14 -20.80 6.69
N ARG A 71 -16.28 -20.87 5.98
CA ARG A 71 -17.60 -21.11 6.59
C ARG A 71 -17.65 -22.46 7.29
N ASN A 72 -17.22 -23.53 6.63
CA ASN A 72 -17.25 -24.89 7.19
C ASN A 72 -16.34 -25.01 8.43
N ILE A 73 -15.15 -24.39 8.38
CA ILE A 73 -14.16 -24.30 9.47
C ILE A 73 -14.74 -23.59 10.69
N LEU A 74 -15.32 -22.39 10.51
CA LEU A 74 -15.91 -21.63 11.62
C LEU A 74 -17.11 -22.35 12.24
N ARG A 75 -17.93 -23.05 11.43
CA ARG A 75 -19.02 -23.89 11.93
C ARG A 75 -18.51 -25.08 12.75
N HIS A 76 -17.43 -25.73 12.32
CA HIS A 76 -16.84 -26.86 13.05
C HIS A 76 -16.31 -26.44 14.43
N PHE A 77 -15.49 -25.38 14.50
CA PHE A 77 -14.94 -24.90 15.77
C PHE A 77 -15.99 -24.26 16.69
N HIS A 78 -17.01 -23.57 16.15
CA HIS A 78 -18.12 -23.05 16.95
C HIS A 78 -18.97 -24.18 17.54
N ALA A 79 -19.27 -25.24 16.77
CA ALA A 79 -19.97 -26.41 17.27
C ALA A 79 -19.17 -27.19 18.34
N ALA A 80 -17.83 -27.17 18.25
CA ALA A 80 -16.94 -27.80 19.24
C ALA A 80 -16.84 -27.00 20.55
N SER A 81 -16.93 -25.66 20.50
CA SER A 81 -16.86 -24.77 21.68
C SER A 81 -17.77 -23.54 21.54
N PRO A 82 -19.10 -23.68 21.75
CA PRO A 82 -20.04 -22.57 21.61
C PRO A 82 -19.75 -21.42 22.58
N GLY A 83 -19.66 -20.19 22.06
CA GLY A 83 -19.41 -18.98 22.85
C GLY A 83 -17.98 -18.79 23.37
N ALA A 84 -17.05 -19.70 23.08
CA ALA A 84 -15.62 -19.48 23.31
C ALA A 84 -15.01 -18.50 22.29
N ASP A 85 -13.82 -17.96 22.57
CA ASP A 85 -13.05 -17.29 21.52
C ASP A 85 -12.42 -18.36 20.60
N LEU A 86 -12.77 -18.33 19.31
CA LEU A 86 -12.18 -19.21 18.29
C LEU A 86 -10.73 -18.80 17.92
N ALA A 87 -10.28 -17.59 18.29
CA ALA A 87 -8.97 -17.07 17.92
C ALA A 87 -7.76 -17.93 18.33
N PRO A 88 -7.68 -18.56 19.53
CA PRO A 88 -6.62 -19.51 19.87
C PRO A 88 -6.76 -20.87 19.17
N LEU A 89 -7.97 -21.43 19.08
CA LEU A 89 -8.21 -22.73 18.42
C LEU A 89 -7.75 -22.71 16.94
N LEU A 90 -7.91 -21.57 16.27
CA LEU A 90 -7.46 -21.35 14.89
C LEU A 90 -5.93 -21.10 14.76
N GLU A 91 -5.20 -20.92 15.86
CA GLU A 91 -3.72 -20.88 15.89
C GLU A 91 -3.10 -22.26 16.10
N GLU A 92 -3.77 -23.13 16.85
CA GLU A 92 -3.28 -24.48 17.20
C GLU A 92 -3.45 -25.50 16.05
N HIS A 93 -4.34 -25.23 15.09
CA HIS A 93 -4.63 -26.14 13.97
C HIS A 93 -4.02 -25.65 12.64
N GLU A 94 -3.36 -26.56 11.92
CA GLU A 94 -2.82 -26.39 10.57
C GLU A 94 -3.87 -26.75 9.50
N ILE A 95 -3.70 -26.27 8.25
CA ILE A 95 -4.63 -26.58 7.15
C ILE A 95 -4.73 -28.11 6.89
N ARG A 96 -3.61 -28.84 6.92
CA ARG A 96 -3.57 -30.30 6.68
C ARG A 96 -4.46 -31.12 7.62
N ILE A 97 -4.62 -30.69 8.88
CA ILE A 97 -5.47 -31.37 9.87
C ILE A 97 -6.95 -31.30 9.47
N MET A 98 -7.33 -30.36 8.60
CA MET A 98 -8.69 -30.17 8.10
C MET A 98 -9.05 -31.10 6.92
N GLY A 99 -8.14 -32.01 6.53
CA GLY A 99 -8.22 -32.84 5.33
C GLY A 99 -9.47 -33.72 5.19
N GLY A 100 -10.17 -34.03 6.28
CA GLY A 100 -11.43 -34.82 6.28
C GLY A 100 -12.60 -34.17 5.51
N SER A 101 -12.45 -32.94 5.01
CA SER A 101 -13.39 -32.28 4.09
C SER A 101 -12.73 -31.67 2.85
N MET A 102 -11.45 -31.98 2.57
CA MET A 102 -10.68 -31.43 1.44
C MET A 102 -10.21 -32.52 0.46
N SER A 103 -10.95 -33.64 0.38
CA SER A 103 -10.61 -34.82 -0.42
C SER A 103 -11.01 -34.76 -1.91
N ASP A 104 -11.40 -33.59 -2.43
CA ASP A 104 -11.63 -33.39 -3.86
C ASP A 104 -10.33 -32.92 -4.52
N ALA A 105 -9.81 -33.72 -5.45
CA ALA A 105 -8.55 -33.43 -6.15
C ALA A 105 -8.59 -32.08 -6.89
N LEU A 106 -7.44 -31.41 -7.00
CA LEU A 106 -7.36 -30.08 -7.58
C LEU A 106 -7.76 -30.05 -9.07
N ILE A 107 -8.97 -29.57 -9.34
CA ILE A 107 -9.47 -29.32 -10.69
C ILE A 107 -8.74 -28.11 -11.28
N THR A 108 -8.02 -28.31 -12.38
CA THR A 108 -7.27 -27.28 -13.13
C THR A 108 -7.66 -27.24 -14.60
N VAL A 109 -7.24 -26.20 -15.31
CA VAL A 109 -7.34 -26.09 -16.78
C VAL A 109 -5.98 -25.64 -17.35
N ARG A 110 -5.63 -26.04 -18.58
CA ARG A 110 -4.39 -25.60 -19.25
C ARG A 110 -4.61 -24.27 -20.00
N PRO A 111 -3.56 -23.46 -20.27
CA PRO A 111 -3.71 -22.20 -21.01
C PRO A 111 -4.29 -22.36 -22.41
N GLU A 112 -4.05 -23.49 -23.07
CA GLU A 112 -4.44 -23.78 -24.45
C GLU A 112 -5.89 -24.22 -24.61
N GLU A 113 -6.55 -24.64 -23.52
CA GLU A 113 -7.92 -25.13 -23.53
C GLU A 113 -8.94 -24.00 -23.75
N SER A 114 -10.11 -24.33 -24.28
CA SER A 114 -11.14 -23.34 -24.60
C SER A 114 -11.79 -22.73 -23.36
N LEU A 115 -12.20 -21.46 -23.45
CA LEU A 115 -12.99 -20.81 -22.41
C LEU A 115 -14.35 -21.50 -22.19
N HIS A 116 -14.87 -22.21 -23.20
CA HIS A 116 -16.03 -23.08 -23.08
C HIS A 116 -15.78 -24.24 -22.11
N GLY A 117 -14.65 -24.95 -22.24
CA GLY A 117 -14.25 -26.01 -21.31
C GLY A 117 -14.09 -25.50 -19.88
N ALA A 118 -13.38 -24.39 -19.71
CA ALA A 118 -13.23 -23.74 -18.41
C ALA A 118 -14.57 -23.28 -17.78
N ALA A 119 -15.49 -22.77 -18.59
CA ALA A 119 -16.83 -22.39 -18.13
C ALA A 119 -17.68 -23.60 -17.72
N LEU A 120 -17.59 -24.70 -18.48
CA LEU A 120 -18.30 -25.94 -18.17
C LEU A 120 -17.77 -26.58 -16.89
N ALA A 121 -16.45 -26.64 -16.69
CA ALA A 121 -15.83 -27.15 -15.46
C ALA A 121 -16.24 -26.34 -14.21
N LEU A 122 -16.26 -25.01 -14.30
CA LEU A 122 -16.77 -24.13 -13.24
C LEU A 122 -18.24 -24.43 -12.86
N LEU A 123 -19.07 -24.84 -13.83
CA LEU A 123 -20.49 -25.15 -13.61
C LEU A 123 -20.71 -26.60 -13.11
N GLN A 124 -20.05 -27.59 -13.69
CA GLN A 124 -20.18 -29.00 -13.35
C GLN A 124 -19.71 -29.29 -11.92
N HIS A 125 -18.48 -28.89 -11.59
CA HIS A 125 -17.91 -29.05 -10.26
C HIS A 125 -18.42 -28.01 -9.25
N ARG A 126 -19.29 -27.08 -9.68
CA ARG A 126 -19.89 -25.99 -8.87
C ARG A 126 -18.88 -25.04 -8.21
N ILE A 127 -17.61 -25.09 -8.62
CA ILE A 127 -16.51 -24.27 -8.10
C ILE A 127 -16.59 -22.84 -8.64
N HIS A 128 -16.44 -21.84 -7.77
CA HIS A 128 -16.49 -20.43 -8.20
C HIS A 128 -15.22 -19.94 -8.91
N ARG A 129 -14.14 -20.72 -8.83
CA ARG A 129 -12.76 -20.37 -9.19
C ARG A 129 -12.04 -21.61 -9.73
N LEU A 130 -11.32 -21.46 -10.84
CA LEU A 130 -10.63 -22.54 -11.54
C LEU A 130 -9.17 -22.10 -11.82
N PRO A 131 -8.16 -22.74 -11.23
CA PRO A 131 -6.75 -22.46 -11.54
C PRO A 131 -6.38 -22.83 -12.97
N ILE A 132 -5.61 -21.97 -13.64
CA ILE A 132 -4.87 -22.32 -14.85
C ILE A 132 -3.52 -22.86 -14.42
N MET A 133 -3.17 -24.09 -14.80
CA MET A 133 -1.89 -24.73 -14.48
C MET A 133 -1.05 -24.90 -15.76
N ASP A 134 0.23 -24.55 -15.68
CA ASP A 134 1.21 -24.83 -16.72
C ASP A 134 1.42 -26.36 -16.83
N PRO A 135 1.31 -26.97 -18.02
CA PRO A 135 1.48 -28.42 -18.18
C PRO A 135 2.93 -28.91 -18.03
N VAL A 136 3.93 -28.02 -18.05
CA VAL A 136 5.36 -28.36 -17.92
C VAL A 136 5.82 -28.20 -16.47
N ASP A 137 5.79 -26.97 -15.95
CA ASP A 137 6.32 -26.67 -14.61
C ASP A 137 5.30 -26.96 -13.49
N ARG A 138 4.07 -27.33 -13.84
CA ARG A 138 2.90 -27.50 -12.94
C ARG A 138 2.60 -26.26 -12.08
N THR A 139 3.13 -25.10 -12.44
CA THR A 139 2.88 -23.84 -11.74
C THR A 139 1.50 -23.29 -12.07
N ILE A 140 0.83 -22.66 -11.09
CA ILE A 140 -0.47 -22.04 -11.32
C ILE A 140 -0.26 -20.63 -11.88
N LEU A 141 -0.56 -20.46 -13.17
CA LEU A 141 -0.35 -19.23 -13.94
C LEU A 141 -1.48 -18.21 -13.75
N HIS A 142 -2.70 -18.67 -13.47
CA HIS A 142 -3.82 -17.78 -13.18
C HIS A 142 -4.98 -18.46 -12.44
N ILE A 143 -6.02 -17.68 -12.12
CA ILE A 143 -7.31 -18.20 -11.63
C ILE A 143 -8.46 -17.59 -12.45
N ILE A 144 -9.15 -18.41 -13.23
CA ILE A 144 -10.39 -18.07 -13.96
C ILE A 144 -11.55 -18.03 -12.96
N THR A 145 -12.55 -17.18 -13.24
CA THR A 145 -13.78 -17.09 -12.44
C THR A 145 -14.96 -16.76 -13.35
N HIS A 146 -16.17 -17.13 -12.91
CA HIS A 146 -17.44 -16.78 -13.56
C HIS A 146 -17.54 -15.29 -13.98
N ARG A 147 -17.00 -14.35 -13.18
CA ARG A 147 -16.99 -12.92 -13.55
C ARG A 147 -16.08 -12.62 -14.73
N LYS A 148 -14.89 -13.24 -14.79
CA LYS A 148 -13.94 -12.98 -15.89
C LYS A 148 -14.56 -13.40 -17.22
N ILE A 149 -15.12 -14.61 -17.29
CA ILE A 149 -15.76 -15.14 -18.50
C ILE A 149 -16.95 -14.25 -18.91
N ASN A 150 -17.87 -13.93 -18.00
CA ASN A 150 -18.97 -13.00 -18.29
C ASN A 150 -18.49 -11.62 -18.76
N ASN A 151 -17.40 -11.09 -18.20
CA ASN A 151 -16.85 -9.80 -18.60
C ASN A 151 -16.12 -9.85 -19.95
N PHE A 152 -15.55 -10.98 -20.34
CA PHE A 152 -14.96 -11.22 -21.65
C PHE A 152 -16.06 -11.28 -22.72
N LEU A 153 -17.12 -12.06 -22.46
CA LEU A 153 -18.34 -12.09 -23.29
C LEU A 153 -18.93 -10.68 -23.49
N VAL A 154 -19.20 -9.96 -22.39
CA VAL A 154 -19.82 -8.62 -22.45
C VAL A 154 -18.95 -7.60 -23.18
N LYS A 155 -17.62 -7.71 -23.13
CA LYS A 155 -16.71 -6.82 -23.88
C LYS A 155 -16.71 -7.11 -25.37
N ASN A 156 -16.67 -8.39 -25.74
CA ASN A 156 -16.38 -8.80 -27.12
C ASN A 156 -17.65 -9.04 -27.96
N LEU A 157 -18.82 -9.21 -27.32
CA LEU A 157 -20.10 -9.45 -27.97
C LEU A 157 -21.10 -8.27 -27.82
N ALA A 158 -20.63 -7.11 -27.33
CA ALA A 158 -21.45 -5.92 -27.18
C ALA A 158 -21.98 -5.42 -28.54
N GLY A 159 -23.28 -5.62 -28.78
CA GLY A 159 -23.97 -5.23 -30.02
C GLY A 159 -24.16 -6.36 -31.04
N ALA A 160 -23.57 -7.53 -30.85
CA ALA A 160 -23.68 -8.66 -31.78
C ALA A 160 -24.83 -9.64 -31.47
N VAL A 161 -25.52 -9.48 -30.33
CA VAL A 161 -26.39 -10.50 -29.75
C VAL A 161 -27.70 -9.90 -29.22
N GLY A 162 -28.84 -10.29 -29.78
CA GLY A 162 -30.17 -9.78 -29.40
C GLY A 162 -30.60 -10.22 -28.00
N LEU A 163 -30.11 -11.38 -27.55
CA LEU A 163 -30.32 -11.95 -26.21
C LEU A 163 -29.94 -10.98 -25.06
N LEU A 164 -29.09 -9.98 -25.29
CA LEU A 164 -28.75 -8.94 -24.29
C LEU A 164 -29.91 -7.98 -23.97
N ALA A 165 -30.85 -7.78 -24.89
CA ALA A 165 -31.99 -6.88 -24.75
C ALA A 165 -33.22 -7.54 -24.09
N MET A 166 -33.27 -8.88 -24.05
CA MET A 166 -34.35 -9.63 -23.41
C MET A 166 -34.27 -9.55 -21.88
N SER A 167 -35.41 -9.71 -21.20
CA SER A 167 -35.47 -9.71 -19.74
C SER A 167 -34.91 -10.99 -19.11
N ILE A 168 -34.48 -10.91 -17.85
CA ILE A 168 -34.00 -12.09 -17.13
C ILE A 168 -35.12 -13.12 -16.86
N GLU A 169 -36.38 -12.69 -16.80
CA GLU A 169 -37.57 -13.55 -16.71
C GLU A 169 -37.77 -14.40 -17.98
N GLU A 170 -37.76 -13.76 -19.17
CA GLU A 170 -37.89 -14.46 -20.47
C GLU A 170 -36.73 -15.43 -20.76
N LEU A 171 -35.54 -15.15 -20.22
CA LEU A 171 -34.35 -15.98 -20.37
C LEU A 171 -34.18 -17.04 -19.28
N GLY A 172 -35.10 -17.13 -18.31
CA GLY A 172 -35.03 -18.06 -17.18
C GLY A 172 -33.80 -17.86 -16.28
N ILE A 173 -33.27 -16.62 -16.19
CA ILE A 173 -32.02 -16.32 -15.49
C ILE A 173 -32.29 -15.98 -14.02
N GLY A 174 -32.13 -16.98 -13.16
CA GLY A 174 -32.16 -16.84 -11.70
C GLY A 174 -32.98 -17.92 -11.01
N THR A 175 -33.11 -17.83 -9.70
CA THR A 175 -33.95 -18.70 -8.87
C THR A 175 -35.07 -17.88 -8.25
N PHE A 176 -36.31 -18.14 -8.67
CA PHE A 176 -37.53 -17.43 -8.23
C PHE A 176 -38.50 -18.32 -7.43
N ALA A 177 -38.31 -19.64 -7.45
CA ALA A 177 -39.06 -20.60 -6.64
C ALA A 177 -38.18 -21.13 -5.51
N GLY A 178 -38.77 -21.40 -4.33
CA GLY A 178 -38.05 -21.97 -3.18
C GLY A 178 -36.96 -21.06 -2.60
N VAL A 179 -37.10 -19.74 -2.73
CA VAL A 179 -36.11 -18.75 -2.29
C VAL A 179 -36.00 -18.75 -0.76
N VAL A 180 -34.92 -19.34 -0.24
CA VAL A 180 -34.62 -19.30 1.19
C VAL A 180 -34.26 -17.86 1.60
N THR A 181 -34.81 -17.37 2.70
CA THR A 181 -34.56 -16.04 3.28
C THR A 181 -34.32 -16.15 4.79
N VAL A 182 -33.81 -15.08 5.42
CA VAL A 182 -33.63 -14.99 6.88
C VAL A 182 -34.15 -13.67 7.44
N GLY A 183 -34.72 -13.71 8.65
CA GLY A 183 -35.11 -12.48 9.36
C GLY A 183 -33.91 -11.72 9.91
N ALA A 184 -34.07 -10.41 10.12
CA ALA A 184 -33.06 -9.49 10.66
C ALA A 184 -32.31 -10.05 11.90
N GLU A 185 -33.05 -10.64 12.84
CA GLU A 185 -32.53 -11.10 14.14
C GLU A 185 -31.93 -12.52 14.11
N THR A 186 -31.80 -13.14 12.94
CA THR A 186 -31.16 -14.45 12.80
C THR A 186 -29.67 -14.34 13.16
N PRO A 187 -29.13 -15.12 14.12
CA PRO A 187 -27.72 -15.07 14.46
C PRO A 187 -26.87 -15.56 13.28
N VAL A 188 -25.70 -14.95 13.10
CA VAL A 188 -24.87 -15.16 11.90
C VAL A 188 -24.40 -16.61 11.75
N ILE A 189 -24.11 -17.33 12.85
CA ILE A 189 -23.84 -18.77 12.81
C ILE A 189 -25.02 -19.58 12.24
N GLY A 190 -26.26 -19.22 12.57
CA GLY A 190 -27.47 -19.81 12.00
C GLY A 190 -27.62 -19.54 10.50
N VAL A 191 -27.19 -18.35 10.05
CA VAL A 191 -27.06 -18.03 8.62
C VAL A 191 -26.00 -18.90 7.96
N LEU A 192 -24.82 -19.08 8.57
CA LEU A 192 -23.77 -19.97 8.02
C LEU A 192 -24.25 -21.43 7.91
N ASP A 193 -25.02 -21.89 8.89
CA ASP A 193 -25.65 -23.20 8.90
C ASP A 193 -26.62 -23.39 7.74
N LEU A 194 -27.52 -22.44 7.52
CA LEU A 194 -28.47 -22.43 6.41
C LEU A 194 -27.74 -22.41 5.05
N LEU A 195 -26.75 -21.53 4.89
CA LEU A 195 -25.93 -21.46 3.67
C LEU A 195 -25.21 -22.79 3.36
N ALA A 196 -24.79 -23.53 4.40
CA ALA A 196 -24.19 -24.85 4.24
C ALA A 196 -25.23 -25.93 3.89
N ARG A 197 -26.32 -26.04 4.68
CA ARG A 197 -27.37 -27.06 4.52
C ARG A 197 -28.06 -27.01 3.15
N HIS A 198 -28.33 -25.81 2.62
CA HIS A 198 -28.91 -25.64 1.29
C HIS A 198 -27.86 -25.51 0.16
N ASN A 199 -26.57 -25.61 0.47
CA ASN A 199 -25.44 -25.44 -0.44
C ASN A 199 -25.52 -24.16 -1.32
N ILE A 200 -25.89 -23.04 -0.69
CA ILE A 200 -26.00 -21.73 -1.33
C ILE A 200 -24.90 -20.77 -0.84
N SER A 201 -24.46 -19.87 -1.73
CA SER A 201 -23.36 -18.93 -1.45
C SER A 201 -23.80 -17.57 -0.87
N ALA A 202 -25.11 -17.29 -0.84
CA ALA A 202 -25.70 -16.13 -0.19
C ALA A 202 -27.21 -16.31 0.08
N VAL A 203 -27.74 -15.55 1.03
CA VAL A 203 -29.16 -15.50 1.41
C VAL A 203 -29.64 -14.05 1.53
N PRO A 204 -30.88 -13.71 1.13
CA PRO A 204 -31.49 -12.42 1.39
C PRO A 204 -31.90 -12.30 2.87
N VAL A 205 -31.59 -11.17 3.47
CA VAL A 205 -32.09 -10.77 4.80
C VAL A 205 -33.34 -9.92 4.58
N VAL A 206 -34.44 -10.25 5.26
CA VAL A 206 -35.75 -9.61 5.10
C VAL A 206 -36.33 -9.11 6.43
N ASP A 207 -37.27 -8.16 6.33
CA ASP A 207 -38.14 -7.77 7.44
C ASP A 207 -39.36 -8.70 7.59
N GLU A 208 -40.22 -8.42 8.57
CA GLU A 208 -41.47 -9.15 8.83
C GLU A 208 -42.48 -9.09 7.67
N ARG A 209 -42.26 -8.21 6.67
CA ARG A 209 -43.13 -7.98 5.51
C ARG A 209 -42.53 -8.56 4.23
N GLY A 210 -41.39 -9.24 4.31
CA GLY A 210 -40.67 -9.84 3.18
C GLY A 210 -39.88 -8.83 2.32
N VAL A 211 -39.74 -7.58 2.78
CA VAL A 211 -38.96 -6.53 2.12
C VAL A 211 -37.47 -6.79 2.34
N ALA A 212 -36.66 -6.64 1.29
CA ALA A 212 -35.22 -6.86 1.38
C ALA A 212 -34.55 -5.80 2.28
N LEU A 213 -33.87 -6.27 3.34
CA LEU A 213 -32.96 -5.46 4.16
C LEU A 213 -31.51 -5.57 3.68
N GLY A 214 -31.15 -6.66 2.99
CA GLY A 214 -29.85 -6.82 2.35
C GLY A 214 -29.53 -8.25 1.92
N VAL A 215 -28.26 -8.51 1.62
CA VAL A 215 -27.72 -9.85 1.31
C VAL A 215 -26.60 -10.18 2.28
N TYR A 216 -26.66 -11.38 2.86
CA TYR A 216 -25.52 -12.00 3.54
C TYR A 216 -24.96 -13.13 2.67
N ALA A 217 -23.70 -13.01 2.27
CA ALA A 217 -22.99 -13.96 1.42
C ALA A 217 -21.79 -14.60 2.14
N ASN A 218 -21.31 -15.76 1.67
CA ASN A 218 -20.08 -16.39 2.18
C ASN A 218 -18.90 -15.38 2.19
N SER A 219 -18.85 -14.47 1.22
CA SER A 219 -17.80 -13.43 1.13
C SER A 219 -17.71 -12.49 2.33
N ASP A 220 -18.76 -12.42 3.14
CA ASP A 220 -18.92 -11.38 4.15
C ASP A 220 -18.38 -11.85 5.52
N ILE A 221 -18.17 -13.17 5.64
CA ILE A 221 -17.34 -13.82 6.67
C ILE A 221 -15.92 -13.21 6.69
N VAL A 222 -15.42 -12.78 5.54
CA VAL A 222 -14.09 -12.16 5.42
C VAL A 222 -14.00 -10.86 6.22
N ASP A 223 -15.10 -10.10 6.37
CA ASP A 223 -15.11 -8.88 7.18
C ASP A 223 -15.21 -9.14 8.69
N ILE A 224 -15.75 -10.31 9.10
CA ILE A 224 -15.68 -10.80 10.49
C ILE A 224 -14.23 -11.15 10.83
N ALA A 225 -13.59 -11.98 9.99
CA ALA A 225 -12.19 -12.35 10.14
C ALA A 225 -11.24 -11.13 10.08
N ARG A 226 -11.52 -10.14 9.22
CA ARG A 226 -10.76 -8.88 9.14
C ARG A 226 -10.80 -8.06 10.44
N ARG A 227 -11.91 -8.11 11.20
CA ARG A 227 -12.05 -7.45 12.51
C ARG A 227 -11.39 -8.22 13.65
N ARG A 228 -11.06 -9.50 13.42
CA ARG A 228 -10.50 -10.44 14.42
C ARG A 228 -11.43 -10.69 15.62
N THR A 229 -12.73 -10.53 15.42
CA THR A 229 -13.78 -10.70 16.44
C THR A 229 -14.70 -11.85 16.06
N PHE A 230 -14.26 -13.09 16.32
CA PHE A 230 -15.07 -14.29 16.04
C PHE A 230 -16.34 -14.36 16.91
N SER A 231 -16.39 -13.62 18.02
CA SER A 231 -17.58 -13.35 18.84
C SER A 231 -18.69 -12.55 18.13
N ASP A 232 -18.47 -12.06 16.90
CA ASP A 232 -19.55 -11.54 16.05
C ASP A 232 -20.44 -12.65 15.44
N LEU A 233 -20.05 -13.94 15.53
CA LEU A 233 -20.83 -15.07 14.95
C LEU A 233 -22.21 -15.27 15.63
N ASP A 234 -22.34 -14.94 16.91
CA ASP A 234 -23.59 -15.08 17.66
C ASP A 234 -24.47 -13.82 17.60
N ARG A 235 -24.02 -12.75 16.94
CA ARG A 235 -24.79 -11.52 16.75
C ARG A 235 -25.84 -11.67 15.63
N PRO A 236 -26.96 -10.92 15.70
CA PRO A 236 -27.96 -10.91 14.64
C PRO A 236 -27.36 -10.36 13.33
N VAL A 237 -27.80 -10.92 12.19
CA VAL A 237 -27.25 -10.60 10.88
C VAL A 237 -27.47 -9.14 10.48
N SER A 238 -28.57 -8.53 10.95
CA SER A 238 -28.86 -7.09 10.84
C SER A 238 -27.69 -6.20 11.28
N ASP A 239 -27.08 -6.53 12.41
CA ASP A 239 -25.99 -5.76 13.03
C ASP A 239 -24.70 -5.88 12.20
N ILE A 240 -24.43 -7.03 11.57
CA ILE A 240 -23.30 -7.17 10.62
C ILE A 240 -23.56 -6.42 9.30
N LEU A 241 -24.80 -6.38 8.80
CA LEU A 241 -25.15 -5.55 7.63
C LEU A 241 -24.92 -4.06 7.91
N LEU A 242 -25.39 -3.56 9.06
CA LEU A 242 -25.25 -2.16 9.48
C LEU A 242 -23.79 -1.69 9.61
N ARG A 243 -22.89 -2.60 10.00
CA ARG A 243 -21.46 -2.32 10.26
C ARG A 243 -20.58 -2.31 9.00
N ARG A 244 -21.13 -2.52 7.80
CA ARG A 244 -20.37 -2.53 6.52
C ARG A 244 -19.86 -1.12 6.17
N SER A 245 -18.55 -0.99 5.95
CA SER A 245 -17.90 0.28 5.58
C SER A 245 -18.16 0.71 4.13
N THR A 246 -18.55 -0.23 3.27
CA THR A 246 -18.87 0.01 1.86
C THR A 246 -20.26 -0.52 1.52
N GLN A 247 -21.06 0.33 0.86
CA GLN A 247 -22.40 0.03 0.32
C GLN A 247 -23.49 -0.25 1.36
N ARG A 248 -24.19 0.81 1.80
CA ARG A 248 -25.58 0.75 2.31
C ARG A 248 -26.63 0.54 1.20
N VAL A 249 -26.19 0.28 -0.03
CA VAL A 249 -27.06 0.16 -1.21
C VAL A 249 -27.38 -1.31 -1.43
N ILE A 250 -28.66 -1.67 -1.38
CA ILE A 250 -29.14 -2.99 -1.75
C ILE A 250 -29.08 -3.09 -3.27
N HIS A 251 -28.26 -4.00 -3.79
CA HIS A 251 -28.13 -4.22 -5.24
C HIS A 251 -29.19 -5.21 -5.71
N SER A 252 -30.32 -4.69 -6.19
CA SER A 252 -31.41 -5.49 -6.73
C SER A 252 -31.55 -5.40 -8.26
N CYS A 253 -32.39 -6.27 -8.79
CA CYS A 253 -32.95 -6.24 -10.12
C CYS A 253 -34.44 -6.54 -10.08
N HIS A 254 -35.17 -6.10 -11.10
CA HIS A 254 -36.55 -6.52 -11.36
C HIS A 254 -36.51 -7.71 -12.34
N PRO A 255 -37.42 -8.69 -12.27
CA PRO A 255 -37.47 -9.80 -13.24
C PRO A 255 -37.54 -9.32 -14.71
N LYS A 256 -38.14 -8.16 -14.93
CA LYS A 256 -38.29 -7.51 -16.25
C LYS A 256 -37.14 -6.56 -16.63
N ASP A 257 -36.07 -6.48 -15.83
CA ASP A 257 -34.85 -5.77 -16.25
C ASP A 257 -34.18 -6.54 -17.41
N PRO A 258 -33.71 -5.85 -18.48
CA PRO A 258 -32.98 -6.49 -19.56
C PRO A 258 -31.61 -6.99 -19.10
N LEU A 259 -31.16 -8.13 -19.64
CA LEU A 259 -29.93 -8.81 -19.20
C LEU A 259 -28.70 -7.89 -19.26
N GLN A 260 -28.59 -7.01 -20.26
CA GLN A 260 -27.53 -6.00 -20.36
C GLN A 260 -27.44 -5.11 -19.12
N LEU A 261 -28.59 -4.68 -18.56
CA LEU A 261 -28.64 -3.82 -17.38
C LEU A 261 -28.23 -4.60 -16.12
N VAL A 262 -28.63 -5.87 -16.02
CA VAL A 262 -28.23 -6.78 -14.93
C VAL A 262 -26.72 -7.05 -14.96
N LEU A 263 -26.13 -7.28 -16.14
CA LEU A 263 -24.68 -7.44 -16.34
C LEU A 263 -23.88 -6.16 -16.04
N GLN A 264 -24.41 -4.99 -16.38
CA GLN A 264 -23.84 -3.70 -15.98
C GLN A 264 -23.90 -3.51 -14.46
N ARG A 265 -25.00 -3.87 -13.79
CA ARG A 265 -25.10 -3.84 -12.32
C ARG A 265 -24.10 -4.79 -11.67
N PHE A 266 -23.94 -6.02 -12.13
CA PHE A 266 -22.90 -6.94 -11.63
C PHE A 266 -21.48 -6.36 -11.74
N ASN A 267 -21.17 -5.67 -12.85
CA ASN A 267 -19.89 -5.04 -13.06
C ASN A 267 -19.64 -3.84 -12.14
N LYS A 268 -20.62 -2.95 -12.00
CA LYS A 268 -20.53 -1.76 -11.13
C LYS A 268 -20.42 -2.10 -9.65
N THR A 269 -21.12 -3.15 -9.20
CA THR A 269 -21.31 -3.46 -7.77
C THR A 269 -20.27 -4.42 -7.19
N LYS A 270 -19.56 -5.19 -8.03
CA LYS A 270 -18.57 -6.22 -7.63
C LYS A 270 -19.13 -7.39 -6.80
N VAL A 271 -20.46 -7.59 -6.76
CA VAL A 271 -21.13 -8.74 -6.11
C VAL A 271 -21.19 -10.00 -6.99
N HIS A 272 -21.46 -11.16 -6.40
CA HIS A 272 -21.60 -12.45 -7.13
C HIS A 272 -23.06 -12.87 -7.35
N ARG A 273 -24.00 -12.30 -6.58
CA ARG A 273 -25.44 -12.52 -6.64
C ARG A 273 -26.17 -11.17 -6.46
N LEU A 274 -27.32 -10.99 -7.13
CA LEU A 274 -28.24 -9.86 -6.96
C LEU A 274 -29.59 -10.40 -6.46
N ILE A 275 -30.33 -9.61 -5.65
CA ILE A 275 -31.72 -9.94 -5.31
C ILE A 275 -32.61 -9.55 -6.48
N ALA A 276 -33.53 -10.41 -6.90
CA ALA A 276 -34.66 -9.99 -7.70
C ALA A 276 -35.80 -9.52 -6.78
N THR A 277 -36.28 -8.28 -6.94
CA THR A 277 -37.32 -7.67 -6.10
C THR A 277 -38.51 -7.19 -6.93
N ASP A 278 -39.70 -7.12 -6.31
CA ASP A 278 -40.86 -6.45 -6.89
C ASP A 278 -40.77 -4.91 -6.75
N SER A 279 -41.79 -4.21 -7.24
CA SER A 279 -41.92 -2.74 -7.12
C SER A 279 -42.15 -2.22 -5.70
N GLN A 280 -42.37 -3.11 -4.73
CA GLN A 280 -42.50 -2.80 -3.29
C GLN A 280 -41.25 -3.21 -2.50
N GLY A 281 -40.18 -3.68 -3.17
CA GLY A 281 -38.93 -4.09 -2.55
C GLY A 281 -38.94 -5.48 -1.91
N ARG A 282 -40.00 -6.27 -2.10
CA ARG A 282 -40.09 -7.65 -1.59
C ARG A 282 -39.23 -8.60 -2.42
N VAL A 283 -38.66 -9.60 -1.75
CA VAL A 283 -37.81 -10.60 -2.41
C VAL A 283 -38.65 -11.54 -3.29
N LEU A 284 -38.39 -11.51 -4.61
CA LEU A 284 -38.94 -12.46 -5.58
C LEU A 284 -37.95 -13.57 -5.96
N GLY A 285 -36.64 -13.32 -5.87
CA GLY A 285 -35.64 -14.26 -6.36
C GLY A 285 -34.20 -13.85 -6.12
N ILE A 286 -33.28 -14.66 -6.65
CA ILE A 286 -31.83 -14.41 -6.62
C ILE A 286 -31.25 -14.73 -8.00
N VAL A 287 -30.50 -13.79 -8.58
CA VAL A 287 -29.73 -13.99 -9.82
C VAL A 287 -28.26 -14.16 -9.47
N SER A 288 -27.56 -15.13 -10.07
CA SER A 288 -26.10 -15.26 -9.93
C SER A 288 -25.35 -15.21 -11.26
N LEU A 289 -24.06 -14.88 -11.19
CA LEU A 289 -23.14 -14.94 -12.34
C LEU A 289 -23.00 -16.37 -12.94
N SER A 290 -23.33 -17.40 -12.16
CA SER A 290 -23.37 -18.78 -12.62
C SER A 290 -24.63 -19.09 -13.42
N ASP A 291 -25.77 -18.50 -13.06
CA ASP A 291 -27.04 -18.74 -13.77
C ASP A 291 -27.07 -18.04 -15.14
N ILE A 292 -26.41 -16.87 -15.24
CA ILE A 292 -26.13 -16.22 -16.52
C ILE A 292 -25.28 -17.14 -17.43
N LEU A 293 -24.19 -17.73 -16.91
CA LEU A 293 -23.34 -18.63 -17.70
C LEU A 293 -24.07 -19.92 -18.11
N LYS A 294 -24.91 -20.50 -17.23
CA LYS A 294 -25.81 -21.60 -17.61
C LYS A 294 -26.74 -21.20 -18.77
N ALA A 295 -27.37 -20.04 -18.70
CA ALA A 295 -28.29 -19.55 -19.72
C ALA A 295 -27.61 -19.13 -21.04
N PHE A 296 -26.28 -19.08 -21.09
CA PHE A 296 -25.50 -18.95 -22.33
C PHE A 296 -25.03 -20.30 -22.89
N LEU A 297 -24.72 -21.27 -22.03
CA LEU A 297 -24.02 -22.53 -22.39
C LEU A 297 -24.91 -23.77 -22.41
N LEU A 298 -26.08 -23.73 -21.79
CA LEU A 298 -27.02 -24.86 -21.72
C LEU A 298 -28.30 -24.53 -22.51
N PRO A 299 -28.84 -25.48 -23.30
CA PRO A 299 -30.14 -25.29 -23.95
C PRO A 299 -31.25 -25.18 -22.88
N HIS A 300 -32.33 -24.49 -23.21
CA HIS A 300 -33.49 -24.43 -22.31
C HIS A 300 -34.19 -25.79 -22.24
N THR A 301 -34.16 -26.43 -21.07
CA THR A 301 -35.23 -27.36 -20.69
C THR A 301 -36.51 -26.54 -20.47
N ALA A 302 -37.51 -26.77 -21.31
CA ALA A 302 -38.81 -26.12 -21.14
C ALA A 302 -39.50 -26.62 -19.84
N THR A 303 -40.00 -25.67 -19.05
CA THR A 303 -40.99 -25.84 -17.97
C THR A 303 -41.28 -27.27 -17.50
N ALA A 304 -40.50 -27.77 -16.54
CA ALA A 304 -40.89 -28.95 -15.77
C ALA A 304 -42.06 -28.59 -14.85
N THR A 305 -43.29 -28.92 -15.25
CA THR A 305 -44.46 -28.92 -14.38
C THR A 305 -44.30 -29.95 -13.27
N ALA A 306 -44.82 -29.65 -12.07
CA ALA A 306 -44.52 -30.43 -10.88
C ALA A 306 -45.25 -31.80 -10.85
N GLN A 307 -44.49 -32.89 -10.94
CA GLN A 307 -44.83 -34.19 -10.34
C GLN A 307 -43.57 -34.84 -9.73
N PRO A 308 -43.65 -35.48 -8.55
CA PRO A 308 -42.53 -36.19 -7.93
C PRO A 308 -42.48 -37.66 -8.33
N ARG A 309 -41.26 -38.23 -8.47
CA ARG A 309 -40.95 -39.68 -8.45
C ARG A 309 -39.43 -39.88 -8.16
N PRO A 310 -38.95 -41.09 -7.80
CA PRO A 310 -37.95 -41.24 -6.74
C PRO A 310 -36.57 -41.69 -7.27
N ASP A 311 -35.69 -42.05 -6.34
CA ASP A 311 -34.32 -42.50 -6.56
C ASP A 311 -34.19 -43.66 -7.57
N LEU A 312 -33.12 -43.63 -8.37
CA LEU A 312 -32.05 -44.66 -8.33
C LEU A 312 -30.84 -44.25 -9.17
N LEU A 313 -29.70 -44.90 -8.91
CA LEU A 313 -28.40 -44.61 -9.53
C LEU A 313 -28.26 -45.30 -10.91
N PRO A 314 -27.63 -44.66 -11.91
CA PRO A 314 -27.20 -45.35 -13.13
C PRO A 314 -25.87 -46.09 -12.91
N ALA A 315 -25.80 -47.35 -13.32
CA ALA A 315 -24.56 -48.11 -13.39
C ALA A 315 -23.78 -47.80 -14.70
N LEU A 316 -22.47 -48.02 -14.68
CA LEU A 316 -21.59 -47.88 -15.83
C LEU A 316 -21.47 -49.23 -16.57
N ALA A 317 -21.63 -49.23 -17.90
CA ALA A 317 -21.29 -50.36 -18.75
C ALA A 317 -20.87 -49.89 -20.16
N ASP A 318 -19.64 -50.30 -20.53
CA ASP A 318 -19.23 -50.87 -21.83
C ASP A 318 -18.05 -50.21 -22.55
N GLN A 319 -16.89 -50.86 -22.42
CA GLN A 319 -16.09 -51.27 -23.58
C GLN A 319 -15.67 -52.74 -23.42
N HIS A 320 -15.69 -53.48 -24.54
CA HIS A 320 -15.57 -54.94 -24.58
C HIS A 320 -14.11 -55.43 -24.58
N GLN A 321 -13.89 -56.67 -24.10
CA GLN A 321 -13.27 -57.71 -24.94
C GLN A 321 -13.57 -59.15 -24.50
N GLN A 322 -13.98 -59.98 -25.47
CA GLN A 322 -13.82 -61.44 -25.60
C GLN A 322 -14.52 -62.43 -24.62
N MET A 323 -15.78 -62.81 -24.98
CA MET A 323 -16.20 -64.16 -25.46
C MET A 323 -15.76 -65.48 -24.74
N PRO A 324 -16.59 -66.56 -24.77
CA PRO A 324 -17.94 -66.69 -24.18
C PRO A 324 -18.19 -68.06 -23.47
N HIS A 325 -19.32 -68.25 -22.76
CA HIS A 325 -20.24 -69.41 -22.92
C HIS A 325 -21.52 -69.29 -22.05
N MET A 326 -22.49 -70.17 -22.31
CA MET A 326 -23.90 -70.20 -21.84
C MET A 326 -24.02 -70.83 -20.41
N ASP A 327 -25.13 -70.86 -19.65
CA ASP A 327 -26.56 -71.03 -20.03
C ASP A 327 -27.60 -70.80 -18.87
N GLU A 328 -28.91 -70.81 -19.23
CA GLU A 328 -30.16 -71.18 -18.49
C GLU A 328 -30.76 -70.47 -17.20
N HIS A 329 -31.95 -69.84 -17.41
CA HIS A 329 -33.30 -70.04 -16.79
C HIS A 329 -33.74 -69.78 -15.29
N SER A 330 -34.64 -68.78 -15.11
CA SER A 330 -35.97 -68.70 -14.37
C SER A 330 -36.21 -69.26 -12.94
N ALA A 331 -37.19 -68.83 -12.10
CA ALA A 331 -38.07 -67.65 -11.86
C ALA A 331 -38.95 -67.98 -10.56
N SER A 332 -40.08 -67.41 -10.10
CA SER A 332 -41.00 -66.25 -10.33
C SER A 332 -42.04 -66.16 -9.16
N ALA A 333 -42.49 -64.98 -8.66
CA ALA A 333 -43.66 -64.84 -7.73
C ALA A 333 -44.27 -63.41 -7.64
N ASN A 334 -45.53 -63.28 -7.16
CA ASN A 334 -46.35 -62.04 -6.98
C ASN A 334 -47.52 -62.36 -5.97
N SER A 335 -48.44 -61.53 -5.44
CA SER A 335 -48.95 -60.13 -5.52
C SER A 335 -49.84 -59.87 -4.25
N PRO A 336 -50.77 -58.87 -4.06
CA PRO A 336 -51.12 -57.62 -4.77
C PRO A 336 -51.21 -56.37 -3.82
N SER A 337 -52.37 -55.71 -3.67
CA SER A 337 -52.61 -54.40 -2.98
C SER A 337 -54.11 -54.06 -2.80
N GLU A 338 -54.50 -53.05 -1.97
CA GLU A 338 -55.79 -52.32 -2.13
C GLU A 338 -55.91 -50.92 -1.44
N THR A 339 -57.00 -50.21 -1.78
CA THR A 339 -57.53 -48.82 -1.58
C THR A 339 -57.67 -48.28 -0.12
N ALA A 340 -57.84 -46.97 0.26
CA ALA A 340 -58.32 -45.68 -0.32
C ALA A 340 -59.85 -45.38 -0.14
N GLN A 341 -60.40 -44.17 0.15
CA GLN A 341 -59.90 -42.77 0.30
C GLN A 341 -61.00 -41.81 0.92
N LEU A 342 -60.70 -40.70 1.65
CA LEU A 342 -61.57 -39.47 1.83
C LEU A 342 -60.84 -38.25 2.47
N ALA A 343 -61.47 -37.06 2.63
CA ALA A 343 -60.78 -35.76 2.90
C ALA A 343 -61.56 -34.65 3.70
N ALA A 344 -60.83 -33.56 4.05
CA ALA A 344 -61.22 -32.13 4.29
C ALA A 344 -61.22 -31.50 5.72
N ALA A 345 -60.18 -30.68 6.01
CA ALA A 345 -60.12 -29.33 6.67
C ALA A 345 -60.72 -29.04 8.09
N PRO A 346 -60.33 -27.95 8.81
CA PRO A 346 -59.12 -27.09 8.76
C PRO A 346 -58.36 -26.98 10.13
N ALA A 347 -57.41 -26.04 10.27
CA ALA A 347 -56.46 -25.88 11.41
C ALA A 347 -57.03 -25.04 12.61
N PRO A 348 -56.37 -24.95 13.80
CA PRO A 348 -55.08 -24.25 13.96
C PRO A 348 -54.06 -24.78 15.02
N ALA A 349 -52.81 -24.30 14.88
CA ALA A 349 -51.74 -24.04 15.87
C ALA A 349 -51.57 -24.90 17.16
N SER A 350 -50.37 -25.50 17.32
CA SER A 350 -49.79 -25.82 18.65
C SER A 350 -48.24 -25.80 18.63
N LYS A 351 -47.61 -25.79 19.81
CA LYS A 351 -46.15 -25.66 19.99
C LYS A 351 -45.43 -27.03 20.02
N LEU A 352 -44.13 -26.98 19.67
CA LEU A 352 -43.09 -28.00 19.83
C LEU A 352 -43.34 -29.14 20.84
N LYS A 353 -43.05 -30.37 20.41
CA LYS A 353 -42.57 -31.46 21.29
C LYS A 353 -41.34 -32.12 20.67
N PHE A 354 -40.33 -32.40 21.50
CA PHE A 354 -39.21 -33.27 21.14
C PHE A 354 -39.66 -34.73 21.16
N ASN A 355 -39.01 -35.59 20.37
CA ASN A 355 -39.03 -37.04 20.57
C ASN A 355 -37.69 -37.47 21.18
N VAL A 356 -37.71 -38.40 22.12
CA VAL A 356 -36.65 -38.62 23.13
C VAL A 356 -36.01 -40.01 22.97
N ASN A 357 -35.77 -40.44 21.72
CA ASN A 357 -35.25 -41.78 21.46
C ASN A 357 -34.41 -41.85 20.17
N ALA A 358 -33.12 -41.54 20.28
CA ALA A 358 -32.11 -41.80 19.26
C ALA A 358 -30.84 -42.33 19.95
N PRO A 359 -30.24 -43.45 19.49
CA PRO A 359 -29.12 -44.08 20.19
C PRO A 359 -27.82 -43.30 20.06
N ALA A 360 -26.98 -43.34 21.11
CA ALA A 360 -25.72 -42.62 21.16
C ALA A 360 -24.65 -43.24 20.24
N PHE A 361 -24.07 -42.42 19.37
CA PHE A 361 -22.95 -42.79 18.50
C PHE A 361 -21.64 -42.87 19.28
N LYS A 362 -20.83 -43.92 19.05
CA LYS A 362 -19.52 -44.14 19.70
C LYS A 362 -18.40 -44.07 18.63
N PRO A 363 -17.38 -43.21 18.78
CA PRO A 363 -16.19 -43.28 17.93
C PRO A 363 -15.30 -44.46 18.33
N SER A 364 -14.79 -45.20 17.35
CA SER A 364 -13.89 -46.33 17.55
C SER A 364 -12.42 -45.88 17.60
N PHE A 365 -11.84 -45.85 18.81
CA PHE A 365 -10.39 -45.73 18.97
C PHE A 365 -9.70 -47.08 18.73
N ASN A 366 -8.61 -47.08 17.94
CA ASN A 366 -7.69 -48.21 17.89
C ASN A 366 -6.63 -48.04 18.99
N VAL A 367 -6.41 -49.07 19.80
CA VAL A 367 -5.70 -48.99 21.09
C VAL A 367 -4.25 -49.52 21.00
N ASN A 368 -3.84 -50.07 19.85
CA ASN A 368 -2.51 -50.68 19.66
C ASN A 368 -1.60 -49.87 18.71
N ALA A 369 -1.12 -48.72 19.19
CA ALA A 369 0.04 -48.02 18.62
C ALA A 369 1.10 -47.81 19.72
N PRO A 370 2.39 -48.17 19.51
CA PRO A 370 3.39 -48.19 20.58
C PRO A 370 3.85 -46.78 21.00
N VAL A 371 4.11 -46.61 22.30
CA VAL A 371 4.53 -45.34 22.90
C VAL A 371 5.94 -44.96 22.47
N PHE A 372 6.06 -43.92 21.63
CA PHE A 372 7.36 -43.33 21.29
C PHE A 372 7.91 -42.50 22.46
N LYS A 373 9.11 -42.84 22.95
CA LYS A 373 9.84 -42.05 23.95
C LYS A 373 10.90 -41.19 23.25
N PRO A 374 11.05 -39.88 23.60
CA PRO A 374 12.08 -39.04 23.00
C PRO A 374 13.48 -39.53 23.40
N LYS A 375 14.37 -39.65 22.42
CA LYS A 375 15.79 -39.96 22.65
C LYS A 375 16.59 -38.66 22.71
N ALA A 376 17.48 -38.54 23.69
CA ALA A 376 18.30 -37.35 23.90
C ALA A 376 19.26 -37.10 22.72
N ALA A 377 19.55 -35.82 22.45
CA ALA A 377 20.49 -35.40 21.43
C ALA A 377 21.96 -35.64 21.85
N ALA A 378 22.79 -35.97 20.87
CA ALA A 378 24.25 -36.03 20.96
C ALA A 378 24.85 -35.20 19.80
N PRO A 379 26.09 -34.69 19.91
CA PRO A 379 26.53 -33.51 19.16
C PRO A 379 26.92 -33.76 17.70
N ALA A 380 27.07 -32.67 16.96
CA ALA A 380 27.33 -32.66 15.52
C ALA A 380 28.69 -33.25 15.12
N THR A 381 28.70 -33.98 14.00
CA THR A 381 29.90 -34.32 13.21
C THR A 381 30.17 -33.24 12.17
N ALA A 382 31.45 -32.91 11.96
CA ALA A 382 31.90 -31.90 11.00
C ALA A 382 31.94 -32.44 9.56
N ALA A 383 31.95 -31.52 8.59
CA ALA A 383 32.32 -31.76 7.20
C ALA A 383 33.58 -30.92 6.85
N PRO A 384 34.41 -31.33 5.86
CA PRO A 384 35.85 -30.98 5.87
C PRO A 384 36.20 -29.59 5.32
N GLU A 385 37.32 -29.05 5.82
CA GLU A 385 38.12 -28.04 5.12
C GLU A 385 39.12 -28.71 4.16
N GLU A 386 39.45 -28.05 3.05
CA GLU A 386 40.80 -27.93 2.47
C GLU A 386 40.77 -27.06 1.19
N PRO A 387 41.90 -26.47 0.72
CA PRO A 387 43.08 -26.03 1.46
C PRO A 387 43.35 -24.51 1.28
N LYS A 388 44.22 -23.93 2.11
CA LYS A 388 44.78 -22.58 1.88
C LYS A 388 45.97 -22.66 0.92
N ALA A 389 46.11 -21.67 0.04
CA ALA A 389 47.40 -21.32 -0.57
C ALA A 389 48.18 -20.38 0.36
N THR A 390 49.51 -20.37 0.24
CA THR A 390 50.46 -19.73 1.17
C THR A 390 50.55 -18.21 1.05
N GLU A 391 50.85 -17.57 2.17
CA GLU A 391 51.44 -16.24 2.24
C GLU A 391 52.98 -16.35 2.08
N GLU A 392 53.63 -15.29 1.61
CA GLU A 392 55.10 -15.14 1.59
C GLU A 392 55.46 -13.84 2.31
N GLU A 393 56.55 -13.84 3.09
CA GLU A 393 56.85 -12.81 4.09
C GLU A 393 57.41 -11.50 3.52
N ALA A 394 57.09 -10.38 4.17
CA ALA A 394 57.97 -9.22 4.25
C ALA A 394 57.75 -8.46 5.57
N ALA A 395 58.72 -8.57 6.49
CA ALA A 395 58.75 -7.83 7.76
C ALA A 395 59.16 -6.35 7.56
N PRO A 396 58.91 -5.44 8.54
CA PRO A 396 58.96 -3.99 8.30
C PRO A 396 60.36 -3.38 8.43
N VAL A 397 60.53 -2.19 7.85
CA VAL A 397 61.66 -1.27 8.07
C VAL A 397 61.15 0.03 8.68
N SER A 398 61.96 0.66 9.54
CA SER A 398 61.51 1.70 10.49
C SER A 398 61.99 3.12 10.17
N SER A 399 61.36 4.07 10.89
CA SER A 399 61.98 5.26 11.52
C SER A 399 62.61 6.39 10.68
N SER A 400 62.19 7.62 11.04
CA SER A 400 62.93 8.90 11.03
C SER A 400 63.37 9.53 9.70
N THR A 401 63.63 10.84 9.55
CA THR A 401 63.29 12.15 10.22
C THR A 401 64.48 13.09 9.94
N THR A 402 64.26 14.21 9.24
CA THR A 402 64.99 15.51 9.26
C THR A 402 64.35 16.40 8.16
N THR A 403 63.93 17.66 8.33
CA THR A 403 64.59 18.93 8.76
C THR A 403 65.69 19.42 7.78
N THR A 404 65.84 20.71 7.47
CA THR A 404 65.11 21.96 7.82
C THR A 404 64.44 22.56 6.54
N THR A 405 63.92 23.79 6.37
CA THR A 405 63.89 25.12 7.04
C THR A 405 62.60 25.85 6.51
N ALA A 406 62.10 27.04 6.91
CA ALA A 406 62.50 28.10 7.86
C ALA A 406 61.25 28.90 8.36
N THR A 407 61.52 29.99 9.09
CA THR A 407 60.60 31.05 9.58
C THR A 407 61.11 32.44 9.06
N PRO A 408 60.52 33.64 9.31
CA PRO A 408 59.63 34.03 10.42
C PRO A 408 58.40 34.93 10.10
N GLU A 409 57.63 35.20 11.16
CA GLU A 409 56.62 36.26 11.31
C GLU A 409 57.25 37.46 12.08
N PRO A 410 56.75 38.70 11.92
CA PRO A 410 56.21 39.40 13.11
C PRO A 410 55.01 40.33 12.81
N ALA A 411 54.44 40.93 13.88
CA ALA A 411 53.19 41.71 13.89
C ALA A 411 53.38 43.21 14.23
N ALA A 412 52.28 43.89 14.66
CA ALA A 412 52.16 45.26 15.22
C ALA A 412 52.07 46.46 14.21
N ALA A 413 51.42 47.60 14.50
CA ALA A 413 50.37 47.95 15.50
C ALA A 413 49.76 49.37 15.27
N ALA A 414 48.67 49.69 16.02
CA ALA A 414 48.12 51.04 16.36
C ALA A 414 47.50 51.88 15.20
N THR A 415 46.62 52.87 15.40
CA THR A 415 46.26 53.81 16.52
C THR A 415 44.71 54.00 16.64
N VAL A 416 44.04 54.10 17.82
CA VAL A 416 43.91 55.25 18.79
C VAL A 416 43.11 56.43 18.18
N THR A 417 42.00 57.01 18.73
CA THR A 417 41.31 57.04 20.07
C THR A 417 39.81 57.51 19.93
N THR A 418 38.78 56.90 20.57
CA THR A 418 38.06 57.19 21.87
C THR A 418 37.30 58.54 22.01
N PRO A 419 36.38 58.80 22.99
CA PRO A 419 35.86 57.99 24.13
C PRO A 419 34.32 58.05 24.46
N VAL A 420 33.86 57.22 25.44
CA VAL A 420 32.80 57.44 26.49
C VAL A 420 31.32 57.76 26.08
N ALA A 421 30.22 57.12 26.50
CA ALA A 421 29.73 56.44 27.76
C ALA A 421 29.06 57.39 28.79
N ALA A 422 28.04 57.03 29.61
CA ALA A 422 27.08 55.90 29.66
C ALA A 422 25.90 56.21 30.64
N GLU A 423 24.77 55.50 30.52
CA GLU A 423 23.68 55.34 31.54
C GLU A 423 22.91 56.62 31.99
N PRO A 424 21.80 56.58 32.79
CA PRO A 424 21.23 55.50 33.64
C PRO A 424 19.72 55.18 33.46
N GLU A 425 19.09 54.56 34.47
CA GLU A 425 17.74 53.95 34.51
C GLU A 425 16.54 54.91 34.81
N GLU A 426 15.34 54.32 34.95
CA GLU A 426 13.98 54.91 34.99
C GLU A 426 13.61 55.73 36.26
N PRO A 427 12.50 56.50 36.20
CA PRO A 427 11.27 56.04 36.90
C PRO A 427 9.94 56.30 36.13
N ALA A 428 8.78 56.04 36.76
CA ALA A 428 7.45 55.90 36.12
C ALA A 428 6.34 56.87 36.62
N HIS A 429 5.21 56.91 35.90
CA HIS A 429 3.97 57.70 36.12
C HIS A 429 4.11 59.24 36.01
N GLY A 430 3.07 60.05 35.71
CA GLY A 430 1.66 59.81 35.36
C GLY A 430 0.90 61.17 35.25
N GLU A 431 -0.36 61.17 34.77
CA GLU A 431 -1.32 62.33 34.77
C GLU A 431 -0.94 63.57 33.89
N GLU A 432 -1.82 64.42 33.34
CA GLU A 432 -3.30 64.46 33.28
C GLU A 432 -3.86 65.23 32.03
N GLU A 433 -5.07 64.83 31.61
CA GLU A 433 -6.19 65.42 30.81
C GLU A 433 -6.15 66.65 29.85
N GLY A 434 -7.11 66.67 28.91
CA GLY A 434 -7.51 67.78 28.02
C GLY A 434 -8.45 67.37 26.86
N GLU A 435 -9.62 68.01 26.72
CA GLU A 435 -10.70 67.74 25.72
C GLU A 435 -10.47 68.48 24.36
N GLU A 436 -11.23 68.39 23.24
CA GLU A 436 -12.67 68.14 23.03
C GLU A 436 -13.06 67.73 21.57
N ALA A 437 -14.27 67.20 21.38
CA ALA A 437 -15.18 67.29 20.20
C ALA A 437 -14.85 66.69 18.78
N SER A 438 -15.36 65.47 18.55
CA SER A 438 -16.21 65.04 17.41
C SER A 438 -15.73 64.93 15.94
N ALA A 439 -15.68 63.68 15.40
CA ALA A 439 -16.51 63.20 14.26
C ALA A 439 -16.11 61.76 13.82
N VAL A 440 -17.09 60.91 13.50
CA VAL A 440 -16.97 59.48 13.09
C VAL A 440 -18.19 59.17 12.17
N PRO A 441 -18.19 58.21 11.20
CA PRO A 441 -17.26 57.09 11.05
C PRO A 441 -16.79 56.71 9.61
N GLU A 442 -15.64 56.02 9.54
CA GLU A 442 -15.47 54.84 8.67
C GLU A 442 -14.97 53.65 9.52
N THR A 443 -15.33 52.43 9.13
CA THR A 443 -15.35 51.28 10.05
C THR A 443 -13.98 50.64 10.27
N THR A 444 -13.46 50.77 11.48
CA THR A 444 -12.30 50.01 11.96
C THR A 444 -12.63 48.54 12.23
N SER A 445 -11.76 47.65 11.76
CA SER A 445 -11.62 46.29 12.33
C SER A 445 -10.13 45.91 12.43
N ASP A 446 -9.35 46.77 13.09
CA ASP A 446 -7.90 46.57 13.26
C ASP A 446 -7.64 45.48 14.31
N ALA A 447 -7.61 44.23 13.85
CA ALA A 447 -7.25 43.09 14.68
C ALA A 447 -5.73 43.09 14.91
N PRO A 448 -5.24 42.78 16.13
CA PRO A 448 -3.82 42.84 16.42
C PRO A 448 -3.03 41.87 15.52
N ARG A 449 -2.14 42.45 14.69
CA ARG A 449 -1.32 41.74 13.69
C ARG A 449 -0.59 40.58 14.36
N LYS A 450 -0.79 39.36 13.84
CA LYS A 450 -0.29 38.13 14.45
C LYS A 450 1.18 37.97 14.11
N VAL A 451 2.03 38.38 15.06
CA VAL A 451 3.49 38.33 14.98
C VAL A 451 3.97 36.98 14.44
N ILE A 452 4.77 37.04 13.37
CA ILE A 452 5.46 35.89 12.80
C ILE A 452 6.45 35.37 13.86
N ASP A 453 6.32 34.09 14.25
CA ASP A 453 7.15 33.46 15.29
C ASP A 453 8.64 33.53 14.88
N PRO A 454 9.49 34.29 15.61
CA PRO A 454 10.84 34.63 15.16
C PRO A 454 11.83 33.47 15.26
N ARG A 455 11.40 32.29 15.76
CA ARG A 455 12.27 31.13 15.93
C ARG A 455 12.49 30.41 14.61
N ASP A 456 13.75 30.04 14.35
CA ASP A 456 14.18 29.26 13.18
C ASP A 456 13.32 28.00 12.99
N HIS A 457 12.88 27.78 11.75
CA HIS A 457 12.19 26.57 11.33
C HIS A 457 13.12 25.65 10.53
N LEU A 458 13.17 24.36 10.88
CA LEU A 458 13.90 23.34 10.12
C LEU A 458 12.99 22.18 9.70
N SER A 459 13.15 21.75 8.44
CA SER A 459 12.48 20.57 7.88
C SER A 459 13.38 19.34 7.95
N ILE A 460 12.92 18.29 8.64
CA ILE A 460 13.67 17.05 8.90
C ILE A 460 12.99 15.87 8.19
N VAL A 461 13.74 15.07 7.42
CA VAL A 461 13.23 13.79 6.86
C VAL A 461 13.77 12.56 7.59
N LEU A 462 12.90 11.61 7.94
CA LEU A 462 13.29 10.30 8.48
C LEU A 462 13.47 9.28 7.36
N ILE A 463 14.69 8.80 7.15
CA ILE A 463 15.02 7.81 6.11
C ILE A 463 15.63 6.54 6.73
N GLY A 464 15.43 5.39 6.09
CA GLY A 464 15.98 4.11 6.58
C GLY A 464 15.34 2.88 5.94
N HIS A 465 15.72 1.69 6.41
CA HIS A 465 15.16 0.40 5.96
C HIS A 465 13.77 0.12 6.57
N VAL A 466 13.03 -0.87 6.06
CA VAL A 466 11.72 -1.29 6.60
C VAL A 466 11.85 -1.67 8.10
N GLY A 467 12.86 -2.46 8.46
CA GLY A 467 13.07 -2.94 9.83
C GLY A 467 13.36 -1.85 10.87
N SER A 468 13.94 -0.71 10.44
CA SER A 468 14.43 0.38 11.30
C SER A 468 13.38 1.12 12.15
N SER A 469 12.09 0.76 12.06
CA SER A 469 11.04 1.17 13.02
C SER A 469 10.79 2.69 13.18
N ARG A 470 11.28 3.52 12.24
CA ARG A 470 11.16 5.00 12.16
C ARG A 470 9.92 5.58 12.85
N GLY A 471 8.73 5.26 12.34
CA GLY A 471 7.47 5.82 12.81
C GLY A 471 6.94 5.35 14.17
N LYS A 472 7.69 4.60 15.00
CA LYS A 472 7.28 4.29 16.39
C LYS A 472 7.65 5.40 17.39
N TRP A 473 8.71 6.15 17.10
CA TRP A 473 9.44 7.00 18.05
C TRP A 473 8.78 8.37 18.14
N THR A 474 8.36 8.90 16.99
CA THR A 474 7.43 10.04 16.81
C THR A 474 6.02 9.80 17.39
N LYS A 475 5.77 8.63 18.01
CA LYS A 475 4.50 8.26 18.64
C LYS A 475 4.63 7.98 20.16
N GLY A 476 5.80 8.24 20.75
CA GLY A 476 6.10 7.97 22.17
C GLY A 476 5.14 8.64 23.16
N ARG A 477 4.65 7.85 24.15
CA ARG A 477 3.71 8.30 25.19
C ARG A 477 4.43 8.93 26.41
N SER A 478 5.16 10.03 26.23
CA SER A 478 5.63 10.80 27.41
C SER A 478 4.53 11.72 27.93
N ARG A 479 4.22 11.64 29.23
CA ARG A 479 3.17 12.43 29.90
C ARG A 479 3.45 13.95 29.90
N SER A 480 4.70 14.38 29.68
CA SER A 480 5.09 15.79 29.65
C SER A 480 4.61 16.55 28.40
N MET A 481 4.44 15.86 27.25
CA MET A 481 4.05 16.51 25.98
C MET A 481 2.54 16.79 25.91
N ARG A 482 2.03 17.66 26.79
CA ARG A 482 0.59 17.92 27.01
C ARG A 482 -0.06 18.92 26.04
N ARG A 483 0.43 18.99 24.79
CA ARG A 483 -0.31 19.60 23.66
C ARG A 483 -0.48 18.54 22.57
N ARG A 484 -1.73 18.30 22.14
CA ARG A 484 -2.06 17.18 21.23
C ARG A 484 -1.38 17.37 19.86
N PRO A 485 -0.47 16.48 19.41
CA PRO A 485 -0.04 16.51 18.01
C PRO A 485 -1.24 16.17 17.11
N ARG A 486 -1.58 17.07 16.19
CA ARG A 486 -2.71 16.90 15.24
C ARG A 486 -2.34 15.83 14.19
N LYS A 487 -2.58 14.56 14.53
CA LYS A 487 -2.09 13.39 13.79
C LYS A 487 -2.71 13.22 12.38
N LYS A 488 -2.00 13.70 11.35
CA LYS A 488 -2.01 13.12 9.99
C LYS A 488 -0.91 12.04 9.77
N LEU A 489 -0.22 11.58 10.83
CA LEU A 489 0.93 10.63 10.79
C LEU A 489 0.62 9.18 10.35
N ALA A 490 -0.59 8.87 9.88
CA ALA A 490 -0.91 7.61 9.20
C ALA A 490 -2.33 7.67 8.59
N GLY A 491 -2.48 7.13 7.37
CA GLY A 491 -3.76 6.71 6.81
C GLY A 491 -4.35 5.48 7.51
N ALA A 492 -5.61 5.14 7.21
CA ALA A 492 -6.22 3.90 7.72
C ALA A 492 -5.45 2.66 7.19
N ASP A 493 -5.20 2.64 5.88
CA ASP A 493 -4.41 1.65 5.16
C ASP A 493 -3.01 1.43 5.75
N GLU A 494 -2.30 2.49 6.13
CA GLU A 494 -0.93 2.39 6.66
C GLU A 494 -0.91 1.76 8.07
N ARG A 495 -1.95 2.00 8.87
CA ARG A 495 -2.12 1.32 10.17
C ARG A 495 -2.43 -0.17 9.98
N ALA A 496 -3.21 -0.54 8.97
CA ALA A 496 -3.51 -1.93 8.65
C ALA A 496 -2.30 -2.67 8.07
N LYS A 497 -1.60 -2.07 7.10
CA LYS A 497 -0.45 -2.65 6.39
C LYS A 497 0.85 -2.65 7.20
N GLY A 498 0.88 -1.96 8.35
CA GLY A 498 2.05 -1.84 9.24
C GLY A 498 3.27 -1.13 8.62
N LYS A 499 3.08 -0.49 7.46
CA LYS A 499 4.13 0.10 6.62
C LYS A 499 3.70 1.51 6.20
N THR A 500 4.58 2.48 6.37
CA THR A 500 4.44 3.84 5.81
C THR A 500 4.48 3.76 4.28
N VAL A 501 3.49 4.37 3.62
CA VAL A 501 3.27 4.43 2.17
C VAL A 501 3.43 5.86 1.67
N GLU A 502 2.85 6.82 2.39
CA GLU A 502 2.92 8.27 2.12
C GLU A 502 3.86 8.96 3.11
N VAL A 503 4.21 10.22 2.88
CA VAL A 503 5.10 10.96 3.79
C VAL A 503 4.28 11.53 4.96
N GLY A 504 4.33 10.86 6.10
CA GLY A 504 3.62 11.30 7.31
C GLY A 504 4.24 12.57 7.89
N ARG A 505 3.49 13.67 7.95
CA ARG A 505 3.96 14.95 8.51
C ARG A 505 3.65 15.07 10.00
N ALA A 506 4.59 15.63 10.75
CA ALA A 506 4.46 15.96 12.18
C ALA A 506 5.16 17.28 12.50
N HIS A 507 4.72 17.98 13.55
CA HIS A 507 5.37 19.18 14.07
C HIS A 507 5.75 19.02 15.54
N PHE A 508 6.87 19.61 15.95
CA PHE A 508 7.20 19.86 17.36
C PHE A 508 8.00 21.15 17.50
N THR A 509 8.15 21.63 18.73
CA THR A 509 8.89 22.84 19.07
C THR A 509 9.85 22.52 20.23
N THR A 510 11.09 22.97 20.13
CA THR A 510 12.01 23.09 21.26
C THR A 510 11.91 24.50 21.82
N GLU A 511 12.69 24.80 22.85
CA GLU A 511 12.80 26.15 23.41
C GLU A 511 13.36 27.13 22.37
N THR A 512 14.37 26.69 21.61
CA THR A 512 15.05 27.51 20.60
C THR A 512 14.36 27.52 19.24
N ARG A 513 13.72 26.42 18.80
CA ARG A 513 13.37 26.21 17.38
C ARG A 513 12.05 25.49 17.12
N ARG A 514 11.63 25.55 15.85
CA ARG A 514 10.43 24.89 15.32
C ARG A 514 10.84 23.82 14.30
N PHE A 515 10.29 22.62 14.42
CA PHE A 515 10.67 21.48 13.59
C PHE A 515 9.47 20.81 12.93
N THR A 516 9.54 20.61 11.62
CA THR A 516 8.62 19.71 10.90
C THR A 516 9.34 18.40 10.58
N ILE A 517 8.80 17.28 11.06
CA ILE A 517 9.28 15.93 10.75
C ILE A 517 8.45 15.35 9.59
N LEU A 518 9.16 14.76 8.63
CA LEU A 518 8.63 14.03 7.49
C LEU A 518 9.02 12.55 7.65
N ASP A 519 8.11 11.70 8.14
CA ASP A 519 8.31 10.25 8.23
C ASP A 519 8.19 9.66 6.82
N ALA A 520 9.33 9.55 6.12
CA ALA A 520 9.32 9.07 4.75
C ALA A 520 9.12 7.55 4.70
N PRO A 521 8.39 7.04 3.69
CA PRO A 521 8.24 5.61 3.50
C PRO A 521 9.59 4.96 3.19
N GLY A 522 9.63 3.63 3.21
CA GLY A 522 10.84 2.90 2.80
C GLY A 522 10.54 1.45 2.47
N HIS A 523 9.49 1.21 1.70
CA HIS A 523 9.42 0.07 0.81
C HIS A 523 10.02 0.49 -0.55
N LYS A 524 10.66 -0.41 -1.31
CA LYS A 524 11.30 -0.03 -2.60
C LYS A 524 10.30 0.64 -3.57
N ASN A 525 9.06 0.14 -3.59
CA ASN A 525 7.95 0.66 -4.38
C ASN A 525 7.51 2.09 -4.01
N TYR A 526 7.88 2.61 -2.83
CA TYR A 526 7.45 3.92 -2.33
C TYR A 526 8.58 4.95 -2.25
N VAL A 527 9.74 4.66 -2.87
CA VAL A 527 10.84 5.63 -2.97
C VAL A 527 10.45 6.91 -3.73
N PRO A 528 9.55 6.93 -4.74
CA PRO A 528 9.01 8.18 -5.29
C PRO A 528 8.39 9.12 -4.24
N ASN A 529 7.62 8.57 -3.29
CA ASN A 529 7.04 9.34 -2.19
C ASN A 529 8.13 9.83 -1.22
N MET A 530 9.14 8.98 -0.95
CA MET A 530 10.32 9.38 -0.17
C MET A 530 11.11 10.52 -0.84
N ILE A 531 11.18 10.58 -2.18
CA ILE A 531 11.83 11.67 -2.91
C ILE A 531 11.12 12.99 -2.65
N GLY A 532 9.79 13.06 -2.77
CA GLY A 532 9.03 14.29 -2.47
C GLY A 532 9.20 14.77 -1.02
N GLY A 533 9.27 13.83 -0.07
CA GLY A 533 9.57 14.14 1.34
C GLY A 533 11.00 14.65 1.57
N ALA A 534 12.00 14.02 0.93
CA ALA A 534 13.41 14.39 1.09
C ALA A 534 13.82 15.64 0.29
N ALA A 535 13.08 15.99 -0.77
CA ALA A 535 13.28 17.23 -1.53
C ALA A 535 13.00 18.49 -0.70
N CYS A 536 11.98 18.43 0.16
CA CYS A 536 11.59 19.55 1.01
C CYS A 536 12.41 19.64 2.32
N ALA A 537 13.35 18.73 2.57
CA ALA A 537 14.04 18.62 3.86
C ALA A 537 15.46 19.22 3.84
N ASP A 538 15.76 20.00 4.88
CA ASP A 538 17.07 20.66 5.05
C ASP A 538 18.09 19.70 5.70
N VAL A 539 17.58 18.82 6.57
CA VAL A 539 18.30 17.85 7.42
C VAL A 539 17.68 16.45 7.25
N GLY A 540 18.52 15.41 7.22
CA GLY A 540 18.08 14.02 7.21
C GLY A 540 18.44 13.29 8.50
N ILE A 541 17.54 12.44 8.99
CA ILE A 541 17.82 11.46 10.04
C ILE A 541 17.84 10.06 9.40
N LEU A 542 19.01 9.42 9.40
CA LEU A 542 19.20 8.07 8.86
C LEU A 542 19.08 7.02 9.96
N VAL A 543 17.93 6.36 10.03
CA VAL A 543 17.61 5.36 11.05
C VAL A 543 18.01 3.96 10.60
N ILE A 544 18.96 3.39 11.34
CA ILE A 544 19.64 2.13 11.04
C ILE A 544 19.40 1.16 12.18
N SER A 545 18.97 -0.07 11.89
CA SER A 545 18.80 -1.10 12.93
C SER A 545 20.16 -1.64 13.39
N ALA A 546 20.37 -1.77 14.70
CA ALA A 546 21.57 -2.39 15.28
C ALA A 546 21.51 -3.92 15.26
N ARG A 547 20.29 -4.47 15.29
CA ARG A 547 20.00 -5.91 15.33
C ARG A 547 20.76 -6.64 14.23
N ILE A 548 21.30 -7.81 14.57
CA ILE A 548 22.00 -8.71 13.65
C ILE A 548 21.05 -9.11 12.51
N ASN A 549 21.60 -9.24 11.29
CA ASN A 549 20.91 -9.49 10.02
C ASN A 549 20.06 -8.31 9.49
N GLU A 550 19.38 -7.54 10.34
CA GLU A 550 18.64 -6.34 9.91
C GLU A 550 19.55 -5.19 9.44
N PHE A 551 20.71 -5.02 10.08
CA PHE A 551 21.72 -4.05 9.63
C PHE A 551 22.26 -4.44 8.26
N GLU A 552 22.68 -5.71 8.14
CA GLU A 552 23.31 -6.28 6.95
C GLU A 552 22.37 -6.20 5.74
N ALA A 553 21.10 -6.62 5.89
CA ALA A 553 20.08 -6.50 4.83
C ALA A 553 19.73 -5.05 4.44
N GLY A 554 19.96 -4.08 5.35
CA GLY A 554 19.80 -2.66 5.06
C GLY A 554 20.95 -2.06 4.26
N PHE A 555 22.16 -2.61 4.40
CA PHE A 555 23.43 -2.05 3.89
C PHE A 555 23.97 -2.73 2.61
N ASP A 556 23.47 -3.93 2.28
CA ASP A 556 23.82 -4.68 1.07
C ASP A 556 23.66 -3.87 -0.25
N LYS A 557 24.24 -4.37 -1.34
CA LYS A 557 24.16 -3.84 -2.71
C LYS A 557 22.72 -3.56 -3.16
N GLY A 558 21.73 -4.34 -2.71
CA GLY A 558 20.30 -4.11 -2.93
C GLY A 558 19.56 -3.36 -1.80
N GLY A 559 20.29 -2.84 -0.80
CA GLY A 559 19.78 -2.30 0.46
C GLY A 559 19.23 -0.87 0.36
N GLN A 560 18.11 -0.62 1.05
CA GLN A 560 17.41 0.66 0.99
C GLN A 560 18.12 1.80 1.73
N THR A 561 18.86 1.49 2.80
CA THR A 561 19.64 2.49 3.54
C THR A 561 20.65 3.16 2.62
N ARG A 562 21.23 2.38 1.69
CA ARG A 562 22.14 2.86 0.65
C ARG A 562 21.45 3.81 -0.34
N GLU A 563 20.33 3.40 -0.92
CA GLU A 563 19.59 4.23 -1.89
C GLU A 563 19.07 5.52 -1.26
N HIS A 564 18.40 5.44 -0.10
CA HIS A 564 17.82 6.62 0.57
C HIS A 564 18.88 7.64 0.95
N THR A 565 20.06 7.21 1.41
CA THR A 565 21.17 8.12 1.76
C THR A 565 21.71 8.88 0.54
N MET A 566 21.79 8.19 -0.61
CA MET A 566 22.25 8.79 -1.86
C MET A 566 21.22 9.77 -2.46
N LEU A 567 19.94 9.43 -2.37
CA LEU A 567 18.84 10.33 -2.74
C LEU A 567 18.77 11.55 -1.83
N ALA A 568 18.91 11.40 -0.51
CA ALA A 568 18.91 12.52 0.43
C ALA A 568 20.03 13.54 0.10
N LYS A 569 21.27 13.07 -0.10
CA LYS A 569 22.38 13.94 -0.52
C LYS A 569 22.10 14.67 -1.84
N THR A 570 21.46 13.97 -2.78
CA THR A 570 21.07 14.54 -4.08
C THR A 570 20.08 15.67 -3.92
N LEU A 571 19.00 15.44 -3.17
CA LEU A 571 17.80 16.27 -3.19
C LEU A 571 17.97 17.61 -2.46
N GLY A 572 18.80 17.66 -1.42
CA GLY A 572 19.07 18.92 -0.70
C GLY A 572 19.87 18.73 0.58
N VAL A 573 19.66 17.61 1.26
CA VAL A 573 20.09 17.35 2.63
C VAL A 573 21.56 17.71 2.87
N SER A 574 21.75 18.75 3.66
CA SER A 574 23.05 19.33 3.99
C SER A 574 23.76 18.58 5.12
N ARG A 575 22.97 18.18 6.14
CA ARG A 575 23.40 17.52 7.38
C ARG A 575 22.65 16.21 7.57
N LEU A 576 23.36 15.18 8.04
CA LEU A 576 22.82 13.83 8.21
C LEU A 576 23.07 13.31 9.62
N VAL A 577 22.02 13.24 10.43
CA VAL A 577 22.10 12.61 11.77
C VAL A 577 21.85 11.12 11.60
N VAL A 578 22.89 10.32 11.82
CA VAL A 578 22.86 8.86 11.71
C VAL A 578 22.51 8.26 13.07
N VAL A 579 21.49 7.41 13.06
CA VAL A 579 20.76 7.02 14.26
C VAL A 579 20.68 5.51 14.33
N ILE A 580 21.43 4.92 15.26
CA ILE A 580 21.55 3.48 15.45
C ILE A 580 20.50 3.04 16.47
N ASN A 581 19.57 2.23 16.01
CA ASN A 581 18.24 1.97 16.54
C ASN A 581 18.13 0.52 17.04
N LYS A 582 17.32 0.23 18.06
CA LYS A 582 17.20 -1.09 18.69
C LYS A 582 18.46 -1.57 19.44
N MET A 583 19.19 -0.67 20.09
CA MET A 583 20.30 -1.06 20.98
C MET A 583 19.83 -1.89 22.19
N ASP A 584 18.55 -1.78 22.55
CA ASP A 584 17.83 -2.56 23.57
C ASP A 584 17.49 -4.00 23.17
N ASP A 585 17.78 -4.41 21.94
CA ASP A 585 17.46 -5.75 21.48
C ASP A 585 18.32 -6.82 22.18
N LYS A 586 17.74 -7.99 22.48
CA LYS A 586 18.43 -9.12 23.14
C LYS A 586 19.69 -9.61 22.38
N SER A 587 19.80 -9.33 21.08
CA SER A 587 20.99 -9.63 20.27
C SER A 587 22.08 -8.56 20.31
N VAL A 588 21.86 -7.43 20.99
CA VAL A 588 22.78 -6.28 21.03
C VAL A 588 23.09 -5.84 22.47
N MET A 589 22.08 -5.77 23.35
CA MET A 589 22.22 -5.44 24.78
C MET A 589 23.15 -4.24 25.07
N TRP A 590 22.97 -3.15 24.30
CA TRP A 590 23.82 -1.94 24.34
C TRP A 590 25.34 -2.16 24.16
N SER A 591 25.76 -3.28 23.56
CA SER A 591 27.16 -3.60 23.30
C SER A 591 27.86 -2.54 22.43
N LYS A 592 28.99 -2.06 22.94
CA LYS A 592 29.89 -1.12 22.25
C LYS A 592 30.48 -1.73 20.98
N GLU A 593 30.85 -3.00 21.00
CA GLU A 593 31.51 -3.69 19.87
C GLU A 593 30.61 -3.69 18.62
N ARG A 594 29.31 -3.95 18.80
CA ARG A 594 28.33 -3.91 17.70
C ARG A 594 28.13 -2.49 17.18
N TYR A 595 28.13 -1.49 18.06
CA TYR A 595 28.07 -0.08 17.68
C TYR A 595 29.29 0.33 16.85
N ASP A 596 30.51 0.07 17.34
CA ASP A 596 31.76 0.42 16.66
C ASP A 596 31.92 -0.32 15.32
N SER A 597 31.51 -1.59 15.24
CA SER A 597 31.45 -2.36 13.97
C SER A 597 30.51 -1.72 12.94
N ILE A 598 29.37 -1.19 13.38
CA ILE A 598 28.44 -0.44 12.53
C ILE A 598 29.07 0.90 12.09
N LEU A 599 29.73 1.63 12.98
CA LEU A 599 30.44 2.88 12.64
C LEU A 599 31.51 2.65 11.56
N GLN A 600 32.34 1.62 11.73
CA GLN A 600 33.42 1.26 10.78
C GLN A 600 32.87 0.96 9.38
N LYS A 601 31.71 0.32 9.25
CA LYS A 601 31.07 0.04 7.96
C LYS A 601 30.39 1.28 7.35
N LEU A 602 29.85 2.18 8.17
CA LEU A 602 29.13 3.37 7.70
C LEU A 602 30.04 4.52 7.28
N GLN A 603 31.15 4.77 7.98
CA GLN A 603 32.03 5.90 7.65
C GLN A 603 32.58 5.89 6.21
N PRO A 604 33.06 4.76 5.64
CA PRO A 604 33.49 4.71 4.24
C PRO A 604 32.35 4.96 3.26
N PHE A 605 31.15 4.42 3.55
CA PHE A 605 29.97 4.61 2.70
C PHE A 605 29.51 6.08 2.66
N LEU A 606 29.44 6.76 3.81
CA LEU A 606 29.04 8.18 3.86
C LEU A 606 30.06 9.09 3.16
N LYS A 607 31.35 8.78 3.28
CA LYS A 607 32.42 9.43 2.49
C LYS A 607 32.23 9.17 0.99
N GLN A 608 31.87 7.95 0.57
CA GLN A 608 31.60 7.60 -0.83
C GLN A 608 30.40 8.38 -1.43
N VAL A 609 29.34 8.59 -0.65
CA VAL A 609 28.15 9.38 -1.04
C VAL A 609 28.44 10.89 -1.06
N GLY A 610 29.45 11.36 -0.32
CA GLY A 610 29.84 12.77 -0.27
C GLY A 610 29.24 13.54 0.92
N PHE A 611 29.02 12.88 2.05
CA PHE A 611 28.86 13.57 3.34
C PHE A 611 30.22 13.74 4.03
N GLY A 612 30.54 14.95 4.48
CA GLY A 612 31.77 15.22 5.23
C GLY A 612 31.65 14.71 6.67
N PRO A 613 32.76 14.34 7.34
CA PRO A 613 32.71 13.90 8.74
C PRO A 613 32.21 14.98 9.71
N LYS A 614 32.33 16.27 9.34
CA LYS A 614 31.78 17.41 10.11
C LYS A 614 30.27 17.65 9.86
N ASP A 615 29.68 16.96 8.88
CA ASP A 615 28.28 17.07 8.48
C ASP A 615 27.40 15.90 8.97
N VAL A 616 28.04 14.92 9.62
CA VAL A 616 27.44 13.69 10.12
C VAL A 616 27.59 13.63 11.63
N SER A 617 26.51 13.27 12.33
CA SER A 617 26.51 12.97 13.77
C SER A 617 25.98 11.56 13.97
N MET A 618 26.58 10.77 14.85
CA MET A 618 26.25 9.35 15.06
C MET A 618 25.82 9.12 16.51
N LEU A 619 24.62 8.55 16.72
CA LEU A 619 24.02 8.33 18.04
C LEU A 619 23.44 6.91 18.18
N PRO A 620 23.69 6.20 19.30
CA PRO A 620 22.95 5.01 19.71
C PRO A 620 21.68 5.42 20.47
N ILE A 621 20.52 4.91 20.08
CA ILE A 621 19.23 5.27 20.70
C ILE A 621 18.30 4.05 20.85
N SER A 622 17.35 4.13 21.80
CA SER A 622 16.25 3.16 21.95
C SER A 622 14.89 3.88 22.13
N GLY A 623 13.82 3.30 21.60
CA GLY A 623 12.53 4.00 21.44
C GLY A 623 11.36 3.06 21.14
N ILE A 624 11.55 1.78 21.48
CA ILE A 624 10.54 1.13 22.31
C ILE A 624 10.65 1.68 23.75
N THR A 625 11.87 1.86 24.28
CA THR A 625 12.12 2.38 25.63
C THR A 625 12.04 3.91 25.75
N GLY A 626 12.69 4.65 24.85
CA GLY A 626 12.76 6.12 24.83
C GLY A 626 14.15 6.71 25.13
N ALA A 627 15.14 5.87 25.45
CA ALA A 627 16.50 6.27 25.78
C ALA A 627 17.22 7.07 24.67
N ASN A 628 17.95 8.11 25.10
CA ASN A 628 18.73 9.06 24.30
C ASN A 628 17.92 9.97 23.33
N LEU A 629 16.60 10.08 23.52
CA LEU A 629 15.75 10.96 22.70
C LEU A 629 15.69 12.41 23.22
N LEU A 630 15.23 12.58 24.46
CA LEU A 630 15.03 13.88 25.10
C LEU A 630 16.21 14.19 26.02
N GLN A 631 16.36 13.38 27.07
CA GLN A 631 17.52 13.38 27.96
C GLN A 631 18.66 12.53 27.37
N PRO A 632 19.92 12.77 27.76
CA PRO A 632 21.05 11.87 27.50
C PRO A 632 20.81 10.46 28.07
N LEU A 633 21.73 9.53 27.80
CA LEU A 633 21.73 8.21 28.44
C LEU A 633 22.16 8.30 29.90
N ASP A 634 21.39 7.70 30.79
CA ASP A 634 21.85 7.36 32.14
C ASP A 634 22.97 6.31 32.04
N ALA A 635 24.05 6.48 32.81
CA ALA A 635 25.20 5.57 32.78
C ALA A 635 24.81 4.11 33.01
N SER A 636 23.81 3.85 33.88
CA SER A 636 23.26 2.52 34.19
C SER A 636 22.64 1.77 32.99
N VAL A 637 22.43 2.43 31.85
CA VAL A 637 21.98 1.81 30.59
C VAL A 637 23.14 1.67 29.60
N CYS A 638 24.17 2.52 29.70
CA CYS A 638 25.28 2.58 28.75
C CYS A 638 26.48 3.36 29.31
N ASP A 639 27.38 2.71 30.05
CA ASP A 639 28.54 3.37 30.70
C ASP A 639 29.49 4.07 29.70
N TRP A 640 29.49 3.59 28.45
CA TRP A 640 30.48 3.99 27.43
C TRP A 640 30.03 5.16 26.52
N TYR A 641 28.77 5.60 26.57
CA TYR A 641 28.27 6.69 25.73
C TYR A 641 27.90 7.94 26.53
N GLN A 642 28.78 8.94 26.49
CA GLN A 642 28.61 10.24 27.16
C GLN A 642 28.28 11.37 26.15
N GLY A 643 27.55 11.03 25.09
CA GLY A 643 27.18 11.98 24.03
C GLY A 643 25.86 12.73 24.29
N PRO A 644 25.64 13.87 23.59
CA PRO A 644 24.39 14.63 23.67
C PRO A 644 23.19 13.85 23.12
N SER A 645 21.99 14.18 23.61
CA SER A 645 20.74 13.56 23.17
C SER A 645 20.34 13.95 21.74
N LEU A 646 19.43 13.19 21.12
CA LEU A 646 18.97 13.47 19.76
C LEU A 646 18.41 14.90 19.61
N VAL A 647 17.63 15.41 20.57
CA VAL A 647 17.11 16.78 20.53
C VAL A 647 18.23 17.82 20.70
N GLN A 648 19.19 17.60 21.60
CA GLN A 648 20.35 18.49 21.76
C GLN A 648 21.18 18.59 20.49
N VAL A 649 21.38 17.47 19.77
CA VAL A 649 22.06 17.46 18.47
C VAL A 649 21.27 18.24 17.42
N LEU A 650 19.93 18.13 17.39
CA LEU A 650 19.08 18.84 16.44
C LEU A 650 19.05 20.36 16.68
N ASP A 651 18.94 20.81 17.93
CA ASP A 651 19.03 22.23 18.29
C ASP A 651 20.43 22.82 18.02
N GLY A 652 21.48 22.00 18.13
CA GLY A 652 22.86 22.36 17.80
C GLY A 652 23.18 22.47 16.31
N LEU A 653 22.30 22.01 15.41
CA LEU A 653 22.51 22.15 13.96
C LEU A 653 22.42 23.62 13.54
N ARG A 654 23.29 24.10 12.63
CA ARG A 654 23.12 25.43 12.03
C ARG A 654 22.05 25.35 10.93
N PRO A 655 21.07 26.27 10.87
CA PRO A 655 20.09 26.30 9.80
C PRO A 655 20.77 26.62 8.46
N PRO A 656 20.19 26.21 7.31
CA PRO A 656 20.62 26.73 6.02
C PRO A 656 20.37 28.25 5.98
N LYS A 657 21.27 29.02 5.35
CA LYS A 657 20.96 30.41 5.00
C LYS A 657 19.80 30.44 4.01
N ARG A 658 18.75 31.21 4.31
CA ARG A 658 17.60 31.46 3.43
C ARG A 658 17.43 32.96 3.30
N ASP A 659 17.37 33.48 2.07
CA ASP A 659 17.18 34.91 1.83
C ASP A 659 15.67 35.24 1.75
N PRO A 660 15.11 36.03 2.69
CA PRO A 660 13.67 36.35 2.69
C PRO A 660 13.29 37.36 1.58
N ALA A 661 14.28 38.05 1.00
CA ALA A 661 14.13 39.00 -0.10
C ALA A 661 14.29 38.37 -1.50
N ALA A 662 14.62 37.08 -1.59
CA ALA A 662 14.66 36.38 -2.88
C ALA A 662 13.24 36.16 -3.45
N ALA A 663 13.12 35.96 -4.76
CA ALA A 663 11.83 35.78 -5.42
C ALA A 663 11.01 34.62 -4.82
N LEU A 664 9.70 34.80 -4.67
CA LEU A 664 8.83 33.79 -4.07
C LEU A 664 8.80 32.51 -4.93
N ARG A 665 9.06 31.37 -4.27
CA ARG A 665 8.94 30.01 -4.83
C ARG A 665 8.29 29.08 -3.81
N ILE A 666 7.08 28.63 -4.09
CA ILE A 666 6.36 27.63 -3.29
C ILE A 666 6.00 26.43 -4.19
N PRO A 667 6.78 25.34 -4.19
CA PRO A 667 6.38 24.09 -4.84
C PRO A 667 5.15 23.51 -4.15
N ILE A 668 4.14 23.15 -4.94
CA ILE A 668 2.90 22.55 -4.46
C ILE A 668 3.16 21.08 -4.13
N LEU A 669 2.88 20.67 -2.89
CA LEU A 669 2.89 19.28 -2.44
C LEU A 669 1.52 18.62 -2.63
N ASP A 670 0.46 19.30 -2.20
CA ASP A 670 -0.92 18.76 -2.20
C ASP A 670 -1.95 19.90 -2.34
N ARG A 671 -3.19 19.56 -2.70
CA ARG A 671 -4.31 20.53 -2.76
C ARG A 671 -5.59 19.96 -2.16
N ILE A 672 -6.28 20.79 -1.40
CA ILE A 672 -7.52 20.41 -0.70
C ILE A 672 -8.61 21.40 -1.10
N LYS A 673 -9.75 20.89 -1.55
CA LYS A 673 -10.95 21.68 -1.87
C LYS A 673 -11.90 21.64 -0.68
N ASP A 674 -12.19 22.80 -0.10
CA ASP A 674 -13.10 22.93 1.03
C ASP A 674 -13.89 24.25 0.95
N ALA A 675 -15.17 24.23 1.29
CA ALA A 675 -16.12 25.35 1.20
C ALA A 675 -16.06 26.16 -0.12
N GLY A 676 -15.78 25.50 -1.25
CA GLY A 676 -15.63 26.13 -2.57
C GLY A 676 -14.29 26.85 -2.81
N LYS A 677 -13.41 26.91 -1.81
CA LYS A 677 -12.06 27.48 -1.90
C LYS A 677 -11.03 26.37 -2.16
N VAL A 678 -9.95 26.70 -2.88
CA VAL A 678 -8.81 25.80 -3.07
C VAL A 678 -7.71 26.17 -2.08
N PHE A 679 -7.37 25.22 -1.22
CA PHE A 679 -6.24 25.30 -0.30
C PHE A 679 -5.04 24.58 -0.93
N ILE A 680 -3.92 25.29 -1.06
CA ILE A 680 -2.67 24.77 -1.61
C ILE A 680 -1.72 24.49 -0.44
N GLU A 681 -1.27 23.26 -0.26
CA GLU A 681 -0.23 22.91 0.71
C GLU A 681 1.15 22.90 0.02
N GLY A 682 2.09 23.67 0.55
CA GLY A 682 3.43 23.83 0.01
C GLY A 682 4.47 24.10 1.10
N LYS A 683 5.75 23.99 0.75
CA LYS A 683 6.84 24.58 1.53
C LYS A 683 7.28 25.86 0.81
N VAL A 684 7.45 26.96 1.54
CA VAL A 684 8.10 28.16 0.98
C VAL A 684 9.58 27.83 0.86
N GLU A 685 10.14 27.76 -0.34
CA GLU A 685 11.59 27.46 -0.49
C GLU A 685 12.43 28.73 -0.65
N SER A 686 11.84 29.80 -1.20
CA SER A 686 12.47 31.12 -1.37
C SER A 686 11.44 32.23 -1.17
N GLY A 687 11.89 33.37 -0.64
CA GLY A 687 11.09 34.57 -0.42
C GLY A 687 10.19 34.55 0.82
N THR A 688 9.27 35.52 0.88
CA THR A 688 8.20 35.59 1.89
C THR A 688 6.85 35.69 1.17
N VAL A 689 5.80 35.09 1.76
CA VAL A 689 4.42 35.19 1.27
C VAL A 689 3.58 35.98 2.26
N ARG A 690 2.79 36.94 1.78
CA ARG A 690 1.89 37.78 2.60
C ARG A 690 0.44 37.64 2.16
N VAL A 691 -0.48 37.82 3.11
CA VAL A 691 -1.91 37.96 2.80
C VAL A 691 -2.10 39.20 1.91
N GLY A 692 -2.94 39.09 0.88
CA GLY A 692 -3.16 40.13 -0.14
C GLY A 692 -2.14 40.15 -1.29
N GLN A 693 -1.05 39.37 -1.23
CA GLN A 693 -0.05 39.33 -2.30
C GLN A 693 -0.61 38.71 -3.59
N LYS A 694 -0.26 39.33 -4.73
CA LYS A 694 -0.51 38.80 -6.07
C LYS A 694 0.51 37.71 -6.39
N VAL A 695 0.04 36.53 -6.78
CA VAL A 695 0.87 35.36 -7.08
C VAL A 695 0.47 34.74 -8.42
N VAL A 696 1.39 34.03 -9.06
CA VAL A 696 1.15 33.32 -10.33
C VAL A 696 1.45 31.84 -10.17
N VAL A 697 0.49 30.99 -10.52
CA VAL A 697 0.67 29.53 -10.56
C VAL A 697 1.29 29.15 -11.89
N MET A 698 2.51 28.59 -11.85
CA MET A 698 3.22 28.05 -13.01
C MET A 698 3.15 26.51 -12.98
N PRO A 699 2.99 25.84 -14.14
CA PRO A 699 3.17 26.33 -15.51
C PRO A 699 1.92 26.96 -16.15
N THR A 700 0.76 26.92 -15.49
CA THR A 700 -0.54 27.31 -16.06
C THR A 700 -0.75 28.82 -16.23
N LYS A 701 0.19 29.65 -15.75
CA LYS A 701 0.18 31.13 -15.84
C LYS A 701 -1.07 31.79 -15.24
N GLN A 702 -1.72 31.13 -14.28
CA GLN A 702 -2.92 31.66 -13.64
C GLN A 702 -2.52 32.64 -12.53
N ALA A 703 -2.91 33.90 -12.70
CA ALA A 703 -2.75 34.92 -11.67
C ALA A 703 -3.84 34.76 -10.60
N GLY A 704 -3.45 34.94 -9.33
CA GLY A 704 -4.35 34.87 -8.19
C GLY A 704 -3.88 35.76 -7.05
N VAL A 705 -4.69 35.83 -5.99
CA VAL A 705 -4.40 36.62 -4.78
C VAL A 705 -4.50 35.73 -3.55
N VAL A 706 -3.49 35.81 -2.66
CA VAL A 706 -3.46 35.05 -1.41
C VAL A 706 -4.48 35.64 -0.43
N LEU A 707 -5.58 34.93 -0.17
CA LEU A 707 -6.64 35.35 0.76
C LEU A 707 -6.29 35.09 2.23
N SER A 708 -5.53 34.03 2.49
CA SER A 708 -5.04 33.69 3.83
C SER A 708 -3.81 32.79 3.76
N VAL A 709 -2.94 32.91 4.77
CA VAL A 709 -1.79 32.04 5.00
C VAL A 709 -1.99 31.35 6.36
N ALA A 710 -1.94 30.02 6.35
CA ALA A 710 -1.94 29.17 7.54
C ALA A 710 -0.62 28.40 7.61
N SER A 711 -0.10 28.16 8.82
CA SER A 711 1.01 27.25 9.07
C SER A 711 0.56 26.02 9.86
N ASP A 712 1.42 25.02 9.97
CA ASP A 712 1.20 23.87 10.85
C ASP A 712 1.11 24.24 12.36
N PHE A 713 1.68 25.39 12.75
CA PHE A 713 1.77 25.85 14.14
C PHE A 713 0.65 26.84 14.51
N ALA A 714 0.34 27.78 13.60
CA ALA A 714 -0.65 28.85 13.77
C ALA A 714 -1.60 28.89 12.55
N PRO A 715 -2.94 28.83 12.74
CA PRO A 715 -3.91 28.69 11.65
C PRO A 715 -4.12 29.98 10.84
N ASP A 716 -3.83 31.15 11.43
CA ASP A 716 -3.94 32.45 10.78
C ASP A 716 -2.62 33.20 11.01
N LEU A 717 -1.95 33.56 9.92
CA LEU A 717 -0.73 34.37 9.88
C LEU A 717 -0.86 35.44 8.81
N ASP A 718 -0.35 36.63 9.08
CA ASP A 718 -0.34 37.75 8.13
C ASP A 718 0.70 37.54 7.00
N GLY A 719 1.68 36.67 7.25
CA GLY A 719 2.62 36.15 6.27
C GLY A 719 3.47 34.99 6.81
N ALA A 720 4.25 34.36 5.94
CA ALA A 720 5.14 33.25 6.27
C ALA A 720 6.51 33.37 5.60
N ALA A 721 7.52 32.78 6.22
CA ALA A 721 8.93 32.92 5.88
C ALA A 721 9.50 31.69 5.12
N ALA A 722 10.64 31.90 4.47
CA ALA A 722 11.36 30.84 3.76
C ALA A 722 11.68 29.65 4.68
N GLY A 723 11.35 28.45 4.19
CA GLY A 723 11.49 27.16 4.84
C GLY A 723 10.22 26.63 5.51
N GLU A 724 9.24 27.49 5.81
CA GLU A 724 8.04 27.10 6.52
C GLU A 724 7.08 26.29 5.64
N TYR A 725 6.35 25.36 6.27
CA TYR A 725 5.22 24.68 5.66
C TYR A 725 3.95 25.52 5.80
N VAL A 726 3.33 25.82 4.66
CA VAL A 726 2.16 26.70 4.55
C VAL A 726 1.01 26.00 3.86
N ARG A 727 -0.21 26.31 4.30
CA ARG A 727 -1.44 26.12 3.54
C ARG A 727 -1.98 27.49 3.17
N ILE A 728 -1.89 27.83 1.88
CA ILE A 728 -2.37 29.13 1.37
C ILE A 728 -3.71 28.95 0.66
N VAL A 729 -4.60 29.93 0.79
CA VAL A 729 -5.83 30.03 -0.02
C VAL A 729 -5.60 31.04 -1.12
N VAL A 730 -5.75 30.65 -2.38
CA VAL A 730 -5.57 31.53 -3.53
C VAL A 730 -6.91 31.76 -4.23
N SER A 731 -7.29 33.03 -4.37
CA SER A 731 -8.44 33.45 -5.19
C SER A 731 -8.06 33.51 -6.67
N GLY A 732 -9.03 33.24 -7.56
CA GLY A 732 -8.88 33.36 -9.01
C GLY A 732 -8.38 32.12 -9.76
N VAL A 733 -7.97 31.05 -9.06
CA VAL A 733 -7.44 29.82 -9.68
C VAL A 733 -8.40 28.64 -9.46
N SER A 734 -8.68 27.85 -10.49
CA SER A 734 -9.53 26.66 -10.37
C SER A 734 -8.76 25.39 -10.00
N ASP A 735 -9.48 24.46 -9.37
CA ASP A 735 -8.96 23.15 -8.91
C ASP A 735 -8.40 22.28 -10.05
N ASP A 736 -8.98 22.38 -11.25
CA ASP A 736 -8.52 21.66 -12.45
C ASP A 736 -7.19 22.19 -13.01
N GLN A 737 -6.84 23.43 -12.67
CA GLN A 737 -5.64 24.14 -13.14
C GLN A 737 -4.45 24.04 -12.15
N ILE A 738 -4.59 23.27 -11.07
CA ILE A 738 -3.57 23.06 -10.03
C ILE A 738 -3.21 21.58 -9.95
N ARG A 739 -1.91 21.26 -9.89
CA ARG A 739 -1.37 19.91 -9.67
C ARG A 739 -0.23 19.95 -8.65
N ALA A 740 0.03 18.83 -7.99
CA ALA A 740 1.31 18.63 -7.31
C ALA A 740 2.45 18.71 -8.34
N GLY A 741 3.57 19.35 -7.98
CA GLY A 741 4.63 19.66 -8.94
C GLY A 741 4.46 20.98 -9.70
N PHE A 742 3.35 21.70 -9.55
CA PHE A 742 3.25 23.10 -9.96
C PHE A 742 3.93 24.00 -8.92
N VAL A 743 4.28 25.23 -9.28
CA VAL A 743 5.00 26.18 -8.41
C VAL A 743 4.26 27.51 -8.37
N VAL A 744 3.86 27.93 -7.17
CA VAL A 744 3.34 29.29 -6.94
C VAL A 744 4.54 30.23 -6.86
N CYS A 745 4.52 31.26 -7.69
CA CYS A 745 5.57 32.26 -7.82
C CYS A 745 5.05 33.66 -7.50
N ASP A 746 5.96 34.59 -7.25
CA ASP A 746 5.63 36.01 -7.30
C ASP A 746 5.23 36.43 -8.73
N ALA A 747 4.41 37.48 -8.85
CA ALA A 747 3.92 37.97 -10.13
C ALA A 747 4.97 38.75 -10.96
N GLU A 748 5.94 39.39 -10.31
CA GLU A 748 7.01 40.14 -10.99
C GLU A 748 8.11 39.21 -11.52
N HIS A 749 8.39 38.12 -10.78
CA HIS A 749 9.51 37.21 -11.03
C HIS A 749 9.05 35.74 -11.24
N PRO A 750 8.19 35.44 -12.23
CA PRO A 750 7.67 34.10 -12.47
C PRO A 750 8.76 33.09 -12.90
N ILE A 751 8.60 31.82 -12.52
CA ILE A 751 9.50 30.74 -12.98
C ILE A 751 9.26 30.36 -14.44
N VAL A 752 10.31 29.95 -15.15
CA VAL A 752 10.17 29.43 -16.52
C VAL A 752 9.79 27.94 -16.47
N ALA A 753 8.66 27.60 -17.10
CA ALA A 753 8.29 26.22 -17.37
C ALA A 753 8.91 25.75 -18.69
N VAL A 754 9.65 24.64 -18.69
CA VAL A 754 10.39 24.15 -19.86
C VAL A 754 10.02 22.70 -20.23
N PRO A 755 9.79 22.39 -21.51
CA PRO A 755 9.59 21.02 -22.00
C PRO A 755 10.91 20.32 -22.38
N GLN A 756 12.03 21.04 -22.37
CA GLN A 756 13.35 20.52 -22.74
C GLN A 756 14.41 21.34 -22.01
N PHE A 757 15.53 20.76 -21.58
CA PHE A 757 16.64 21.48 -20.93
C PHE A 757 17.96 20.72 -21.09
N GLU A 758 19.08 21.37 -20.73
CA GLU A 758 20.41 20.76 -20.68
C GLU A 758 20.83 20.59 -19.22
N ALA A 759 21.37 19.42 -18.91
CA ALA A 759 21.73 19.03 -17.55
C ALA A 759 23.01 18.18 -17.52
N GLN A 760 23.66 18.17 -16.37
CA GLN A 760 24.71 17.21 -16.05
C GLN A 760 24.07 16.03 -15.30
N LEU A 761 24.29 14.83 -15.82
CA LEU A 761 23.84 13.56 -15.25
C LEU A 761 25.02 12.77 -14.68
N ALA A 762 24.86 12.23 -13.48
CA ALA A 762 25.73 11.21 -12.90
C ALA A 762 24.98 9.87 -12.93
N VAL A 763 25.43 8.91 -13.74
CA VAL A 763 24.79 7.59 -13.88
C VAL A 763 25.21 6.71 -12.71
N ILE A 764 24.27 6.38 -11.82
CA ILE A 764 24.53 5.59 -10.60
C ILE A 764 24.58 4.11 -10.93
N ASP A 765 23.50 3.63 -11.53
CA ASP A 765 23.18 2.23 -11.74
C ASP A 765 22.30 2.10 -12.98
N LEU A 766 22.21 0.88 -13.51
CA LEU A 766 21.43 0.56 -14.69
C LEU A 766 20.68 -0.75 -14.46
N LEU A 767 19.63 -0.98 -15.26
CA LEU A 767 18.91 -2.25 -15.24
C LEU A 767 19.76 -3.31 -15.93
N GLU A 768 19.68 -4.56 -15.44
CA GLU A 768 20.55 -5.65 -15.94
C GLU A 768 20.24 -5.99 -17.40
N HIS A 769 18.97 -5.84 -17.82
CA HIS A 769 18.52 -5.92 -19.22
C HIS A 769 18.66 -4.62 -20.03
N LYS A 770 18.99 -3.48 -19.39
CA LYS A 770 19.26 -2.19 -20.07
C LYS A 770 20.62 -1.61 -19.59
N PRO A 771 21.76 -2.27 -19.86
CA PRO A 771 23.06 -1.93 -19.26
C PRO A 771 23.75 -0.68 -19.85
N ILE A 772 23.07 0.06 -20.73
CA ILE A 772 23.55 1.30 -21.35
C ILE A 772 22.43 2.35 -21.48
N ILE A 773 22.80 3.63 -21.36
CA ILE A 773 21.95 4.75 -21.76
C ILE A 773 22.34 5.19 -23.17
N SER A 774 21.38 5.23 -24.08
CA SER A 774 21.51 5.77 -25.44
C SER A 774 20.60 7.01 -25.63
N PRO A 775 20.82 7.83 -26.68
CA PRO A 775 19.80 8.77 -27.14
C PRO A 775 18.48 8.03 -27.43
N GLY A 776 17.38 8.53 -26.88
CA GLY A 776 16.05 7.89 -26.89
C GLY A 776 15.70 7.12 -25.62
N TYR A 777 16.62 6.94 -24.66
CA TYR A 777 16.31 6.29 -23.39
C TYR A 777 15.24 7.08 -22.59
N THR A 778 14.18 6.39 -22.16
CA THR A 778 13.07 6.93 -21.37
C THR A 778 13.25 6.64 -19.88
N ALA A 779 12.81 7.57 -19.03
CA ALA A 779 12.84 7.44 -17.57
C ALA A 779 11.78 8.32 -16.91
N VAL A 780 11.42 8.02 -15.65
CA VAL A 780 10.63 8.91 -14.81
C VAL A 780 11.55 9.97 -14.20
N PHE A 781 11.24 11.23 -14.46
CA PHE A 781 11.91 12.41 -13.94
C PHE A 781 11.23 12.87 -12.64
N HIS A 782 12.00 12.98 -11.56
CA HIS A 782 11.55 13.54 -10.30
C HIS A 782 12.39 14.78 -9.95
N ALA A 783 11.72 15.94 -9.81
CA ALA A 783 12.31 17.19 -9.31
C ALA A 783 11.33 17.80 -8.31
N HIS A 784 11.82 18.33 -7.18
CA HIS A 784 11.00 18.82 -6.05
C HIS A 784 9.80 17.90 -5.72
N THR A 785 8.62 18.28 -6.19
CA THR A 785 7.31 17.62 -6.04
C THR A 785 6.72 17.15 -7.37
N ALA A 786 7.34 17.48 -8.50
CA ALA A 786 6.94 17.07 -9.83
C ALA A 786 7.45 15.65 -10.15
N VAL A 787 6.59 14.86 -10.80
CA VAL A 787 6.87 13.50 -11.28
C VAL A 787 6.32 13.39 -12.69
N GLU A 788 7.20 13.36 -13.69
CA GLU A 788 6.84 13.40 -15.10
C GLU A 788 7.68 12.39 -15.90
N GLU A 789 7.20 11.99 -17.08
CA GLU A 789 7.99 11.16 -17.99
C GLU A 789 8.98 12.01 -18.80
N CYS A 790 10.17 11.46 -19.05
CA CYS A 790 11.21 12.12 -19.82
C CYS A 790 11.96 11.17 -20.77
N THR A 791 12.54 11.77 -21.81
CA THR A 791 13.38 11.11 -22.81
C THR A 791 14.72 11.82 -22.93
N ILE A 792 15.82 11.09 -22.83
CA ILE A 792 17.18 11.59 -23.05
C ILE A 792 17.40 11.74 -24.56
N LYS A 793 17.07 12.93 -25.09
CA LYS A 793 17.02 13.21 -26.53
C LYS A 793 18.38 13.21 -27.21
N LEU A 794 19.42 13.72 -26.53
CA LEU A 794 20.79 13.73 -27.04
C LEU A 794 21.79 13.77 -25.88
N ILE A 795 22.84 12.97 -25.98
CA ILE A 795 23.99 13.03 -25.07
C ILE A 795 25.04 13.94 -25.72
N LEU A 796 25.39 15.03 -25.05
CA LEU A 796 26.21 16.12 -25.59
C LEU A 796 27.71 15.83 -25.47
N GLY A 797 28.11 15.15 -24.39
CA GLY A 797 29.50 14.81 -24.10
C GLY A 797 29.65 14.09 -22.76
N THR A 798 30.77 13.38 -22.57
CA THR A 798 31.19 12.88 -21.24
C THR A 798 31.80 14.01 -20.41
N ILE A 799 31.79 13.85 -19.08
CA ILE A 799 32.35 14.83 -18.13
C ILE A 799 33.32 14.10 -17.21
N ASP A 800 34.52 14.64 -17.02
CA ASP A 800 35.48 14.07 -16.09
C ASP A 800 35.25 14.56 -14.65
N LYS A 801 35.05 13.62 -13.72
CA LYS A 801 34.69 13.91 -12.31
C LYS A 801 35.72 14.78 -11.57
N LYS A 802 36.98 14.79 -12.03
CA LYS A 802 38.09 15.55 -11.40
C LYS A 802 38.28 16.95 -11.99
N THR A 803 38.20 17.10 -13.30
CA THR A 803 38.46 18.38 -14.00
C THR A 803 37.18 19.19 -14.23
N GLY A 804 36.01 18.54 -14.28
CA GLY A 804 34.74 19.17 -14.60
C GLY A 804 34.56 19.53 -16.08
N GLU A 805 35.56 19.24 -16.92
CA GLU A 805 35.51 19.53 -18.35
C GLU A 805 34.53 18.61 -19.09
N VAL A 806 33.85 19.16 -20.08
CA VAL A 806 32.92 18.43 -20.94
C VAL A 806 33.63 18.07 -22.23
N SER A 807 33.83 16.78 -22.49
CA SER A 807 34.37 16.29 -23.76
C SER A 807 33.46 16.72 -24.91
N LYS A 808 34.06 17.28 -25.97
CA LYS A 808 33.34 17.72 -27.17
C LYS A 808 32.87 16.56 -28.06
N GLN A 809 33.31 15.33 -27.79
CA GLN A 809 32.84 14.14 -28.51
C GLN A 809 31.50 13.67 -27.95
N LYS A 810 30.49 13.53 -28.82
CA LYS A 810 29.16 13.00 -28.47
C LYS A 810 29.23 11.47 -28.36
N PRO A 811 29.07 10.86 -27.16
CA PRO A 811 29.11 9.41 -27.04
C PRO A 811 27.84 8.78 -27.61
N LYS A 812 27.97 7.65 -28.32
CA LYS A 812 26.82 6.87 -28.85
C LYS A 812 25.99 6.23 -27.73
N PHE A 813 26.64 5.84 -26.63
CA PHE A 813 26.03 5.23 -25.45
C PHE A 813 26.87 5.54 -24.20
N VAL A 814 26.29 5.34 -23.02
CA VAL A 814 26.90 5.64 -21.72
C VAL A 814 26.71 4.45 -20.78
N LYS A 815 27.76 4.09 -20.04
CA LYS A 815 27.76 2.99 -19.05
C LYS A 815 27.60 3.52 -17.61
N LYS A 816 27.28 2.61 -16.69
CA LYS A 816 27.22 2.85 -15.23
C LYS A 816 28.47 3.56 -14.71
N GLY A 817 28.28 4.53 -13.80
CA GLY A 817 29.37 5.28 -13.15
C GLY A 817 29.87 6.51 -13.92
N ALA A 818 29.47 6.70 -15.18
CA ALA A 818 29.88 7.84 -15.98
C ALA A 818 29.12 9.14 -15.61
N PHE A 819 29.77 10.28 -15.81
CA PHE A 819 29.17 11.60 -15.75
C PHE A 819 29.04 12.13 -17.19
N VAL A 820 27.90 12.71 -17.55
CA VAL A 820 27.62 13.17 -18.91
C VAL A 820 26.81 14.46 -18.94
N SER A 821 27.02 15.28 -19.96
CA SER A 821 26.10 16.36 -20.31
C SER A 821 25.04 15.81 -21.26
N ALA A 822 23.76 16.03 -20.96
CA ALA A 822 22.65 15.52 -21.75
C ALA A 822 21.54 16.58 -21.92
N ARG A 823 20.86 16.51 -23.06
CA ARG A 823 19.64 17.28 -23.35
C ARG A 823 18.43 16.39 -23.15
N ILE A 824 17.62 16.72 -22.14
CA ILE A 824 16.43 15.96 -21.72
C ILE A 824 15.20 16.67 -22.29
N GLN A 825 14.22 15.90 -22.74
CA GLN A 825 12.88 16.36 -23.10
C GLN A 825 11.88 15.74 -22.12
N LEU A 826 10.91 16.53 -21.65
CA LEU A 826 9.82 16.11 -20.77
C LEU A 826 8.52 15.94 -21.58
N THR A 827 7.61 15.09 -21.11
CA THR A 827 6.27 14.94 -21.70
C THR A 827 5.38 16.16 -21.42
N GLN A 828 5.46 16.74 -20.22
CA GLN A 828 4.80 18.03 -19.88
C GLN A 828 5.84 19.09 -19.46
N PRO A 829 5.58 20.40 -19.66
CA PRO A 829 6.50 21.45 -19.23
C PRO A 829 6.56 21.56 -17.69
N VAL A 830 7.74 21.36 -17.11
CA VAL A 830 7.96 21.48 -15.65
C VAL A 830 8.68 22.80 -15.33
N CYS A 831 8.35 23.36 -14.18
CA CYS A 831 8.94 24.59 -13.65
C CYS A 831 10.33 24.29 -13.08
N LEU A 832 11.40 24.75 -13.74
CA LEU A 832 12.79 24.47 -13.36
C LEU A 832 13.63 25.74 -13.46
N ASP A 833 14.38 26.04 -12.39
CA ASP A 833 15.44 27.06 -12.37
C ASP A 833 16.81 26.37 -12.52
N THR A 834 17.90 27.10 -12.83
CA THR A 834 19.23 26.46 -12.93
C THR A 834 19.80 26.14 -11.55
N TYR A 835 20.66 25.12 -11.48
CA TYR A 835 21.33 24.74 -10.23
C TYR A 835 22.20 25.87 -9.63
N LYS A 836 22.63 26.86 -10.44
CA LYS A 836 23.41 28.00 -9.94
C LYS A 836 22.55 29.03 -9.21
N ASP A 837 21.32 29.22 -9.68
CA ASP A 837 20.44 30.29 -9.22
C ASP A 837 19.57 29.79 -8.06
N PHE A 838 18.89 28.66 -8.25
CA PHE A 838 18.09 27.99 -7.21
C PHE A 838 18.45 26.50 -7.11
N PRO A 839 19.42 26.13 -6.25
CA PRO A 839 19.93 24.77 -6.16
C PRO A 839 18.88 23.70 -5.82
N GLN A 840 17.73 24.03 -5.24
CA GLN A 840 16.66 23.07 -4.93
C GLN A 840 15.83 22.69 -6.17
N LEU A 841 15.43 23.67 -6.97
CA LEU A 841 14.67 23.46 -8.21
C LEU A 841 15.56 22.96 -9.35
N GLY A 842 16.85 23.29 -9.32
CA GLY A 842 17.85 22.77 -10.27
C GLY A 842 18.35 21.34 -10.01
N ARG A 843 17.83 20.62 -9.00
CA ARG A 843 18.16 19.21 -8.69
C ARG A 843 17.05 18.27 -9.17
N PHE A 844 17.43 17.14 -9.73
CA PHE A 844 16.48 16.08 -10.10
C PHE A 844 17.10 14.67 -10.04
N THR A 845 16.25 13.66 -10.15
CA THR A 845 16.64 12.24 -10.27
C THR A 845 15.87 11.58 -11.39
N LEU A 846 16.49 10.59 -12.04
CA LEU A 846 15.88 9.73 -13.05
C LEU A 846 15.71 8.32 -12.49
N ARG A 847 14.52 7.75 -12.62
CA ARG A 847 14.19 6.37 -12.22
C ARG A 847 13.66 5.55 -13.39
N ASP A 848 13.94 4.26 -13.38
CA ASP A 848 13.38 3.26 -14.30
C ASP A 848 13.17 1.95 -13.54
N GLU A 849 12.05 1.27 -13.79
CA GLU A 849 11.61 0.02 -13.13
C GLU A 849 11.86 -0.05 -11.60
N GLY A 850 11.71 1.09 -10.92
CA GLY A 850 11.88 1.20 -9.47
C GLY A 850 13.32 1.34 -8.98
N LYS A 851 14.36 1.30 -9.82
CA LYS A 851 15.74 1.67 -9.47
C LYS A 851 16.02 3.17 -9.73
N THR A 852 16.97 3.76 -9.02
CA THR A 852 17.52 5.09 -9.38
C THR A 852 18.61 4.92 -10.45
N ILE A 853 18.41 5.52 -11.62
CA ILE A 853 19.31 5.41 -12.77
C ILE A 853 20.39 6.51 -12.73
N ALA A 854 19.96 7.77 -12.59
CA ALA A 854 20.86 8.91 -12.62
C ALA A 854 20.43 10.04 -11.69
N ILE A 855 21.41 10.84 -11.27
CA ILE A 855 21.24 12.09 -10.53
C ILE A 855 21.53 13.25 -11.48
N GLY A 856 20.69 14.27 -11.46
CA GLY A 856 20.76 15.39 -12.39
C GLY A 856 20.92 16.76 -11.73
N LYS A 857 21.65 17.65 -12.42
CA LYS A 857 21.68 19.09 -12.16
C LYS A 857 21.37 19.86 -13.42
N VAL A 858 20.37 20.73 -13.39
CA VAL A 858 19.99 21.61 -14.50
C VAL A 858 21.09 22.66 -14.70
N THR A 859 21.70 22.70 -15.89
CA THR A 859 22.75 23.67 -16.24
C THR A 859 22.30 24.76 -17.20
N ARG A 860 21.30 24.49 -18.06
CA ARG A 860 20.78 25.48 -19.00
C ARG A 860 19.33 25.22 -19.39
N LEU A 861 18.53 26.29 -19.36
CA LEU A 861 17.14 26.32 -19.80
C LEU A 861 17.05 26.95 -21.21
N PRO A 862 16.24 26.43 -22.14
CA PRO A 862 15.96 27.12 -23.39
C PRO A 862 15.15 28.39 -23.13
N GLY A 863 15.51 29.49 -23.81
CA GLY A 863 14.93 30.82 -23.60
C GLY A 863 15.77 31.73 -22.70
N ALA A 864 16.58 31.18 -21.80
CA ALA A 864 17.54 31.95 -21.02
C ALA A 864 18.66 32.49 -21.93
N ARG A 865 18.61 33.80 -22.24
CA ARG A 865 19.75 34.52 -22.82
C ARG A 865 20.85 34.63 -21.75
N PRO A 866 22.13 34.36 -22.06
CA PRO A 866 23.21 34.59 -21.11
C PRO A 866 23.37 36.10 -20.89
N GLY A 867 23.00 36.60 -19.70
CA GLY A 867 23.20 37.99 -19.31
C GLY A 867 21.99 38.73 -18.73
N ALA A 868 20.79 38.14 -18.72
CA ALA A 868 19.65 38.70 -17.98
C ALA A 868 19.79 38.36 -16.49
N LYS A 869 20.29 39.32 -15.71
CA LYS A 869 20.12 39.44 -14.26
C LYS A 869 19.10 40.53 -13.97
#